data_AF-A0A496A3R8-F1
#
_entry.id   AF-A0A496A3R8-F1
#
_cell.length_a   1.000
_cell.length_b   1.000
_cell.length_c   1.000
_cell.angle_alpha   90.00
_cell.angle_beta   90.00
_cell.angle_gamma   90.00
#
_symmetry.space_group_name_H-M   'P 1'
#
loop_
_entity.id
_entity.type
_entity.pdbx_description
1 polymer ?
#
loop_
_entity_poly.entity_id
_entity_poly.type
_entity_poly.pdbx_seq_one_letter_code
_entity_poly.pdbx_strand_id
1 'polypeptide(L)'
;MNFLQRRFFVKNRILLTISCVIFSIIATLNGSAQNVNIPDANLRAAIAEALGEPSRAALTRSDMAKLTHFIAHDANIRNLTGLEFATELEEIRCNNNLIGDLSPLSTLTGLHTIEFRHNVIKDLSPVAGLINLRWLIVPHNLIADLSPVEGLVKLDGLDVSHNVITDFSPLSGLIKLERIWMHENPPADLSPLSGLISLTGFHSWGTPIVSGLSDLAGLPKLTTLDICGGELSDLSDLEGLTGLKELYLVGNEITDLSPLASLTGLTHLNLKNNQITDVSPLSGLTNLRRLYLEHNSISDFSPLSELSEHTIISKRGNPSIPQGTSVHNYNGTPVAGPKITGPWLWVILPGTWLGSRDFLAEASGGAITEQSVATVGAKEGKSVGNSKWTEHTLSATSQNNVNEMTDALGWGTGWEIYDHIVYGSVSLQSPREQETTMLVGSDDGVKVWLNGKLVHEALVDRGANDYQDAFPVTLKRGTNVLLVAIDNNGHGEFSGFFGFEAGTAYTVNPTDKRIVVDLPPSDVNKDGRVSILDLILVAQDFGKTGVRNTRTDINNDGKVNILDLTRVAESMNAATDAAAPPMVAMRNSVSPAMIETWIALATVENDGSRAFQEGIANLQRLSVSLRPKRTVVLANYPNPFNPETWIPYQLASPEEVRLRIYAMNGVLVRTLNLGHQPAGVYQQKNRAAYWDGRNEVGEPVASGLYFYTLTAGDFTATRKMLIQK
;
A
#
# COMPACT_ATOMS: atom_id res chain seq x y z
N MET A 1 -46.75 20.08 61.26
CA MET A 1 -45.51 20.65 60.66
C MET A 1 -45.87 21.14 59.26
N ASN A 2 -46.03 22.46 59.09
CA ASN A 2 -46.80 23.09 58.01
C ASN A 2 -46.12 23.03 56.63
N PHE A 3 -46.96 23.07 55.59
CA PHE A 3 -46.63 23.10 54.15
C PHE A 3 -45.50 24.10 53.77
N LEU A 4 -45.32 25.15 54.58
CA LEU A 4 -44.24 26.13 54.48
C LEU A 4 -42.83 25.55 54.73
N GLN A 5 -42.67 24.58 55.65
CA GLN A 5 -41.35 23.96 55.91
C GLN A 5 -40.93 23.00 54.77
N ARG A 6 -41.88 22.32 54.11
CA ARG A 6 -41.56 21.47 52.94
C ARG A 6 -41.12 22.29 51.73
N ARG A 7 -41.73 23.46 51.49
CA ARG A 7 -41.26 24.38 50.43
C ARG A 7 -39.88 24.97 50.73
N PHE A 8 -39.57 25.22 52.00
CA PHE A 8 -38.25 25.73 52.42
C PHE A 8 -37.13 24.68 52.22
N PHE A 9 -37.38 23.42 52.56
CA PHE A 9 -36.42 22.32 52.36
C PHE A 9 -36.21 21.95 50.88
N VAL A 10 -37.25 22.02 50.04
CA VAL A 10 -37.12 21.75 48.60
C VAL A 10 -36.42 22.89 47.86
N LYS A 11 -36.69 24.17 48.21
CA LYS A 11 -35.93 25.32 47.67
C LYS A 11 -34.45 25.26 48.05
N ASN A 12 -34.12 24.94 49.30
CA ASN A 12 -32.72 24.83 49.74
C ASN A 12 -31.99 23.64 49.11
N ARG A 13 -32.66 22.51 48.84
CA ARG A 13 -32.07 21.40 48.08
C ARG A 13 -31.80 21.80 46.63
N ILE A 14 -32.74 22.45 45.96
CA ILE A 14 -32.54 22.92 44.57
C ILE A 14 -31.44 23.97 44.49
N LEU A 15 -31.36 24.91 45.45
CA LEU A 15 -30.25 25.87 45.53
C LEU A 15 -28.90 25.21 45.83
N LEU A 16 -28.84 24.18 46.69
CA LEU A 16 -27.59 23.43 46.92
C LEU A 16 -27.16 22.66 45.67
N THR A 17 -28.08 22.00 44.96
CA THR A 17 -27.75 21.24 43.74
C THR A 17 -27.33 22.16 42.60
N ILE A 18 -28.01 23.30 42.42
CA ILE A 18 -27.61 24.33 41.45
C ILE A 18 -26.26 24.94 41.84
N SER A 19 -26.01 25.20 43.14
CA SER A 19 -24.72 25.69 43.62
C SER A 19 -23.59 24.68 43.43
N CYS A 20 -23.82 23.38 43.64
CA CYS A 20 -22.81 22.34 43.38
C CYS A 20 -22.54 22.16 41.89
N VAL A 21 -23.56 22.23 41.03
CA VAL A 21 -23.39 22.17 39.57
C VAL A 21 -22.67 23.42 39.06
N ILE A 22 -23.02 24.61 39.56
CA ILE A 22 -22.31 25.86 39.23
C ILE A 22 -20.89 25.82 39.77
N PHE A 23 -20.63 25.29 40.97
CA PHE A 23 -19.29 25.19 41.53
C PHE A 23 -18.44 24.15 40.78
N SER A 24 -19.03 23.02 40.34
CA SER A 24 -18.37 22.06 39.45
C SER A 24 -18.08 22.66 38.08
N ILE A 25 -19.02 23.39 37.49
CA ILE A 25 -18.84 24.08 36.19
C ILE A 25 -17.77 25.18 36.29
N ILE A 26 -17.77 25.98 37.36
CA ILE A 26 -16.76 27.01 37.65
C ILE A 26 -15.40 26.37 37.96
N ALA A 27 -15.35 25.23 38.65
CA ALA A 27 -14.11 24.48 38.89
C ALA A 27 -13.53 23.89 37.59
N THR A 28 -14.36 23.36 36.69
CA THR A 28 -13.92 22.92 35.35
C THR A 28 -13.49 24.09 34.45
N LEU A 29 -14.19 25.23 34.49
CA LEU A 29 -13.83 26.45 33.75
C LEU A 29 -12.55 27.11 34.29
N ASN A 30 -12.30 27.05 35.59
CA ASN A 30 -11.06 27.55 36.20
C ASN A 30 -9.88 26.60 35.96
N GLY A 31 -10.12 25.30 35.81
CA GLY A 31 -9.10 24.32 35.43
C GLY A 31 -8.65 24.45 33.98
N SER A 32 -9.55 24.75 33.03
CA SER A 32 -9.23 24.82 31.60
C SER A 32 -8.34 26.01 31.21
N ALA A 33 -8.41 27.12 31.94
CA ALA A 33 -7.60 28.32 31.70
C ALA A 33 -6.25 28.32 32.46
N GLN A 34 -5.93 27.24 33.17
CA GLN A 34 -4.68 27.14 33.93
C GLN A 34 -3.49 26.98 32.99
N ASN A 35 -2.48 27.86 33.14
CA ASN A 35 -1.22 27.75 32.42
C ASN A 35 -0.50 26.44 32.79
N VAL A 36 0.02 25.78 31.78
CA VAL A 36 0.85 24.57 31.91
C VAL A 36 2.31 24.99 32.03
N ASN A 37 3.01 24.40 33.00
CA ASN A 37 4.44 24.62 33.17
C ASN A 37 5.21 23.76 32.16
N ILE A 38 5.81 24.41 31.17
CA ILE A 38 6.67 23.77 30.16
C ILE A 38 8.07 24.40 30.31
N PRO A 39 8.97 23.79 31.10
CA PRO A 39 10.26 24.38 31.45
C PRO A 39 11.24 24.38 30.26
N ASP A 40 11.09 23.43 29.33
CA ASP A 40 11.89 23.37 28.12
C ASP A 40 11.35 24.36 27.09
N ALA A 41 12.15 25.38 26.78
CA ALA A 41 11.75 26.44 25.85
C ALA A 41 11.57 25.92 24.42
N ASN A 42 12.31 24.89 24.02
CA ASN A 42 12.21 24.29 22.70
C ASN A 42 10.94 23.45 22.60
N LEU A 43 10.62 22.68 23.64
CA LEU A 43 9.35 21.96 23.71
C LEU A 43 8.17 22.93 23.68
N ARG A 44 8.23 24.02 24.45
CA ARG A 44 7.19 25.04 24.47
C ARG A 44 6.99 25.66 23.09
N ALA A 45 8.08 25.97 22.39
CA ALA A 45 8.03 26.51 21.03
C ALA A 45 7.42 25.50 20.05
N ALA A 46 7.86 24.24 20.10
CA ALA A 46 7.35 23.17 19.26
C ALA A 46 5.85 22.91 19.49
N ILE A 47 5.38 22.93 20.75
CA ILE A 47 3.95 22.80 21.05
C ILE A 47 3.16 24.01 20.51
N ALA A 48 3.68 25.22 20.69
CA ALA A 48 3.03 26.43 20.17
C ALA A 48 2.92 26.40 18.64
N GLU A 49 3.95 25.90 17.97
CA GLU A 49 3.97 25.67 16.52
C GLU A 49 2.98 24.58 16.09
N ALA A 50 2.94 23.44 16.78
CA ALA A 50 1.98 22.35 16.51
C ALA A 50 0.52 22.81 16.65
N LEU A 51 0.27 23.83 17.48
CA LEU A 51 -1.04 24.46 17.64
C LEU A 51 -1.33 25.58 16.62
N GLY A 52 -0.40 25.88 15.72
CA GLY A 52 -0.50 26.96 14.72
C GLY A 52 -0.32 28.37 15.29
N GLU A 53 0.25 28.51 16.50
CA GLU A 53 0.43 29.79 17.18
C GLU A 53 1.86 29.96 17.73
N PRO A 54 2.90 30.04 16.88
CA PRO A 54 4.31 30.03 17.30
C PRO A 54 4.71 31.19 18.22
N SER A 55 4.00 32.32 18.16
CA SER A 55 4.22 33.48 19.04
C SER A 55 3.53 33.39 20.40
N ARG A 56 2.86 32.27 20.71
CA ARG A 56 2.09 32.12 21.95
C ARG A 56 3.00 31.97 23.16
N ALA A 57 2.94 32.96 24.05
CA ALA A 57 3.81 33.02 25.23
C ALA A 57 3.43 32.05 26.36
N ALA A 58 2.14 31.71 26.50
CA ALA A 58 1.65 30.82 27.56
C ALA A 58 0.69 29.77 26.97
N LEU A 59 0.93 28.51 27.30
CA LEU A 59 0.10 27.38 26.91
C LEU A 59 -0.77 26.96 28.09
N THR A 60 -2.06 26.75 27.83
CA THR A 60 -3.03 26.35 28.84
C THR A 60 -3.37 24.86 28.76
N ARG A 61 -4.01 24.29 29.78
CA ARG A 61 -4.51 22.91 29.72
C ARG A 61 -5.46 22.69 28.54
N SER A 62 -6.30 23.68 28.23
CA SER A 62 -7.19 23.61 27.07
C SER A 62 -6.44 23.58 25.73
N ASP A 63 -5.21 24.10 25.68
CA ASP A 63 -4.39 24.04 24.49
C ASP A 63 -3.71 22.68 24.36
N MET A 64 -3.19 22.15 25.47
CA MET A 64 -2.62 20.81 25.50
C MET A 64 -3.63 19.74 25.06
N ALA A 65 -4.90 19.87 25.47
CA ALA A 65 -5.97 18.95 25.09
C ALA A 65 -6.33 18.97 23.59
N LYS A 66 -5.80 19.92 22.79
CA LYS A 66 -5.99 19.94 21.33
C LYS A 66 -4.95 19.11 20.59
N LEU A 67 -3.85 18.75 21.24
CA LEU A 67 -2.79 17.97 20.63
C LEU A 67 -3.24 16.52 20.51
N THR A 68 -3.47 16.06 19.28
CA THR A 68 -3.69 14.65 18.95
C THR A 68 -2.47 14.01 18.32
N HIS A 69 -1.67 14.80 17.57
CA HIS A 69 -0.41 14.39 16.96
C HIS A 69 0.64 15.45 17.27
N PHE A 70 1.81 15.03 17.75
CA PHE A 70 2.91 15.95 18.07
C PHE A 70 4.21 15.48 17.41
N ILE A 71 4.74 16.30 16.51
CA ILE A 71 5.97 16.04 15.77
C ILE A 71 6.95 17.17 16.07
N ALA A 72 8.14 16.84 16.55
CA ALA A 72 9.19 17.81 16.88
C ALA A 72 10.57 17.18 16.71
N HIS A 73 11.04 17.09 15.47
CA HIS A 73 12.38 16.61 15.14
C HIS A 73 13.43 17.72 15.30
N ASP A 74 14.65 17.35 15.66
CA ASP A 74 15.83 18.25 15.61
C ASP A 74 15.70 19.55 16.44
N ALA A 75 14.78 19.55 17.40
CA ALA A 75 14.41 20.73 18.18
C ALA A 75 15.28 20.93 19.44
N ASN A 76 16.29 20.08 19.67
CA ASN A 76 17.11 20.09 20.88
C ASN A 76 16.30 20.01 22.18
N ILE A 77 15.15 19.33 22.15
CA ILE A 77 14.27 19.10 23.31
C ILE A 77 14.96 18.13 24.27
N ARG A 78 14.89 18.43 25.57
CA ARG A 78 15.46 17.61 26.65
C ARG A 78 14.41 17.14 27.65
N ASN A 79 13.39 17.96 27.89
CA ASN A 79 12.44 17.73 28.97
C ASN A 79 11.00 17.83 28.46
N LEU A 80 10.26 16.73 28.59
CA LEU A 80 8.87 16.57 28.15
C LEU A 80 7.81 17.12 29.13
N THR A 81 8.22 17.70 30.26
CA THR A 81 7.31 18.25 31.27
C THR A 81 6.33 19.24 30.64
N GLY A 82 5.05 19.03 30.92
CA GLY A 82 3.91 19.73 30.36
C GLY A 82 3.10 18.87 29.38
N LEU A 83 3.71 17.86 28.74
CA LEU A 83 2.98 16.94 27.85
C LEU A 83 2.03 16.01 28.60
N GLU A 84 2.17 15.83 29.92
CA GLU A 84 1.21 15.05 30.73
C GLU A 84 -0.23 15.62 30.68
N PHE A 85 -0.40 16.86 30.22
CA PHE A 85 -1.70 17.51 30.03
C PHE A 85 -2.27 17.35 28.61
N ALA A 86 -1.54 16.75 27.67
CA ALA A 86 -2.00 16.45 26.32
C ALA A 86 -2.81 15.15 26.29
N THR A 87 -3.95 15.13 26.99
CA THR A 87 -4.70 13.89 27.27
C THR A 87 -5.31 13.21 26.04
N GLU A 88 -5.46 13.96 24.94
CA GLU A 88 -5.97 13.45 23.66
C GLU A 88 -4.84 13.06 22.69
N LEU A 89 -3.57 13.01 23.16
CA LEU A 89 -2.43 12.69 22.31
C LEU A 89 -2.43 11.20 21.92
N GLU A 90 -2.43 10.96 20.63
CA GLU A 90 -2.47 9.65 20.00
C GLU A 90 -1.11 9.27 19.38
N GLU A 91 -0.38 10.26 18.87
CA GLU A 91 0.93 10.07 18.24
C GLU A 91 1.95 11.11 18.70
N ILE A 92 3.17 10.64 19.02
CA ILE A 92 4.29 11.52 19.32
C ILE A 92 5.57 11.07 18.60
N ARG A 93 6.21 12.00 17.88
CA ARG A 93 7.48 11.78 17.19
C ARG A 93 8.48 12.88 17.52
N CYS A 94 9.62 12.51 18.08
CA CYS A 94 10.64 13.46 18.55
C CYS A 94 12.06 12.96 18.27
N ASN A 95 12.31 12.50 17.03
CA ASN A 95 13.64 12.07 16.59
C ASN A 95 14.70 13.17 16.74
N ASN A 96 15.96 12.78 16.91
CA ASN A 96 17.13 13.66 16.95
C ASN A 96 17.02 14.75 18.02
N ASN A 97 16.68 14.35 19.24
CA ASN A 97 16.61 15.24 20.39
C ASN A 97 17.51 14.71 21.51
N LEU A 98 17.36 15.26 22.71
CA LEU A 98 18.16 14.92 23.88
C LEU A 98 17.24 14.50 25.04
N ILE A 99 16.13 13.83 24.71
CA ILE A 99 15.13 13.35 25.65
C ILE A 99 15.67 12.11 26.36
N GLY A 100 15.64 12.13 27.70
CA GLY A 100 16.00 10.97 28.52
C GLY A 100 14.91 10.52 29.49
N ASP A 101 13.94 11.38 29.78
CA ASP A 101 12.87 11.13 30.75
C ASP A 101 11.49 11.10 30.05
N LEU A 102 10.86 9.93 30.10
CA LEU A 102 9.53 9.68 29.53
C LEU A 102 8.40 9.81 30.55
N SER A 103 8.68 10.14 31.82
CA SER A 103 7.68 10.24 32.88
C SER A 103 6.46 11.10 32.53
N PRO A 104 6.60 12.24 31.81
CA PRO A 104 5.45 13.05 31.37
C PRO A 104 4.46 12.31 30.45
N LEU A 105 4.88 11.22 29.79
CA LEU A 105 4.02 10.44 28.89
C LEU A 105 3.23 9.35 29.61
N SER A 106 3.59 9.02 30.86
CA SER A 106 3.10 7.81 31.56
C SER A 106 1.59 7.72 31.75
N THR A 107 0.88 8.85 31.72
CA THR A 107 -0.58 8.90 31.87
C THR A 107 -1.34 9.01 30.54
N LEU A 108 -0.64 9.10 29.41
CA LEU A 108 -1.22 9.35 28.10
C LEU A 108 -1.68 8.04 27.43
N THR A 109 -2.65 7.37 28.04
CA THR A 109 -3.10 6.04 27.61
C THR A 109 -3.75 6.00 26.22
N GLY A 110 -4.00 7.16 25.60
CA GLY A 110 -4.47 7.28 24.21
C GLY A 110 -3.38 7.04 23.17
N LEU A 111 -2.10 7.10 23.55
CA LEU A 111 -0.98 6.94 22.63
C LEU A 111 -1.00 5.57 21.93
N HIS A 112 -0.96 5.60 20.60
CA HIS A 112 -0.75 4.44 19.73
C HIS A 112 0.63 4.44 19.08
N THR A 113 1.31 5.57 18.93
CA THR A 113 2.64 5.65 18.31
C THR A 113 3.59 6.53 19.12
N ILE A 114 4.77 5.99 19.44
CA ILE A 114 5.91 6.73 20.01
C ILE A 114 7.14 6.50 19.12
N GLU A 115 7.73 7.57 18.59
CA GLU A 115 8.91 7.53 17.71
C GLU A 115 10.01 8.49 18.16
N PHE A 116 10.97 7.99 18.96
CA PHE A 116 12.05 8.77 19.58
C PHE A 116 13.44 8.25 19.15
N ARG A 117 13.70 8.19 17.84
CA ARG A 117 15.03 7.83 17.30
C ARG A 117 16.09 8.83 17.75
N HIS A 118 17.31 8.36 18.01
CA HIS A 118 18.48 9.21 18.31
C HIS A 118 18.21 10.20 19.46
N ASN A 119 18.00 9.63 20.65
CA ASN A 119 17.79 10.35 21.90
C ASN A 119 18.70 9.75 22.99
N VAL A 120 18.45 10.05 24.27
CA VAL A 120 19.26 9.55 25.40
C VAL A 120 18.43 8.75 26.40
N ILE A 121 17.40 8.05 25.91
CA ILE A 121 16.46 7.26 26.71
C ILE A 121 17.14 6.02 27.26
N LYS A 122 16.90 5.75 28.54
CA LYS A 122 17.37 4.54 29.24
C LYS A 122 16.24 3.75 29.87
N ASP A 123 15.24 4.46 30.38
CA ASP A 123 14.16 3.90 31.18
C ASP A 123 12.84 3.91 30.40
N LEU A 124 12.32 2.70 30.15
CA LEU A 124 11.01 2.49 29.53
C LEU A 124 9.88 2.31 30.55
N SER A 125 10.14 2.35 31.86
CA SER A 125 9.09 2.18 32.89
C SER A 125 7.86 3.08 32.67
N PRO A 126 8.00 4.34 32.20
CA PRO A 126 6.84 5.19 31.90
C PRO A 126 5.92 4.65 30.80
N VAL A 127 6.39 3.79 29.89
CA VAL A 127 5.55 3.24 28.81
C VAL A 127 4.73 2.02 29.23
N ALA A 128 5.00 1.41 30.39
CA ALA A 128 4.37 0.15 30.82
C ALA A 128 2.83 0.21 30.89
N GLY A 129 2.27 1.39 31.18
CA GLY A 129 0.83 1.62 31.27
C GLY A 129 0.14 1.97 29.94
N LEU A 130 0.90 2.13 28.85
CA LEU A 130 0.39 2.63 27.56
C LEU A 130 -0.17 1.48 26.72
N ILE A 131 -1.17 0.78 27.25
CA ILE A 131 -1.72 -0.48 26.70
C ILE A 131 -2.37 -0.35 25.30
N ASN A 132 -2.53 0.87 24.78
CA ASN A 132 -3.02 1.14 23.42
C ASN A 132 -1.90 1.32 22.39
N LEU A 133 -0.64 1.24 22.82
CA LEU A 133 0.51 1.39 21.95
C LEU A 133 0.53 0.30 20.87
N ARG A 134 0.70 0.75 19.63
CA ARG A 134 0.83 -0.06 18.42
C ARG A 134 2.24 -0.02 17.88
N TRP A 135 2.90 1.13 17.97
CA TRP A 135 4.27 1.33 17.49
C TRP A 135 5.13 1.96 18.57
N LEU A 136 6.21 1.26 18.91
CA LEU A 136 7.29 1.77 19.75
C LEU A 136 8.58 1.76 18.94
N ILE A 137 9.03 2.94 18.52
CA ILE A 137 10.21 3.13 17.67
C ILE A 137 11.20 3.97 18.45
N VAL A 138 12.21 3.33 19.04
CA VAL A 138 13.22 3.96 19.90
C VAL A 138 14.65 3.57 19.51
N PRO A 139 15.02 3.54 18.22
CA PRO A 139 16.37 3.16 17.84
C PRO A 139 17.39 4.25 18.19
N HIS A 140 18.66 3.87 18.36
CA HIS A 140 19.75 4.76 18.77
C HIS A 140 19.46 5.48 20.10
N ASN A 141 19.25 4.68 21.15
CA ASN A 141 19.10 5.13 22.53
C ASN A 141 20.07 4.33 23.42
N LEU A 142 19.79 4.27 24.73
CA LEU A 142 20.61 3.60 25.73
C LEU A 142 19.78 2.62 26.57
N ILE A 143 18.75 2.02 25.96
CA ILE A 143 17.80 1.11 26.61
C ILE A 143 18.47 -0.24 26.83
N ALA A 144 18.30 -0.80 28.03
CA ALA A 144 18.80 -2.13 28.40
C ALA A 144 17.68 -3.09 28.84
N ASP A 145 16.58 -2.54 29.36
CA ASP A 145 15.50 -3.30 30.01
C ASP A 145 14.20 -3.18 29.18
N LEU A 146 13.71 -4.33 28.72
CA LEU A 146 12.45 -4.46 27.99
C LEU A 146 11.29 -4.93 28.88
N SER A 147 11.47 -5.17 30.17
CA SER A 147 10.37 -5.57 31.06
C SER A 147 9.12 -4.66 31.00
N PRO A 148 9.24 -3.33 30.77
CA PRO A 148 8.07 -2.48 30.61
C PRO A 148 7.20 -2.80 29.39
N VAL A 149 7.70 -3.51 28.37
CA VAL A 149 6.92 -3.81 27.15
C VAL A 149 6.06 -5.07 27.26
N GLU A 150 6.25 -5.90 28.29
CA GLU A 150 5.56 -7.20 28.46
C GLU A 150 4.02 -7.08 28.41
N GLY A 151 3.47 -5.97 28.92
CA GLY A 151 2.03 -5.71 28.95
C GLY A 151 1.44 -5.07 27.67
N LEU A 152 2.25 -4.73 26.68
CA LEU A 152 1.84 -3.96 25.49
C LEU A 152 1.26 -4.87 24.40
N VAL A 153 0.24 -5.67 24.75
CA VAL A 153 -0.32 -6.74 23.91
C VAL A 153 -0.96 -6.30 22.59
N LYS A 154 -1.06 -4.98 22.33
CA LYS A 154 -1.57 -4.39 21.08
C LYS A 154 -0.46 -3.94 20.13
N LEU A 155 0.81 -4.12 20.51
CA LEU A 155 1.94 -3.69 19.70
C LEU A 155 1.93 -4.43 18.35
N ASP A 156 1.90 -3.67 17.26
CA ASP A 156 2.01 -4.15 15.88
C ASP A 156 3.49 -4.12 15.43
N GLY A 157 4.27 -3.14 15.89
CA GLY A 157 5.68 -3.03 15.55
C GLY A 157 6.57 -2.49 16.67
N LEU A 158 7.78 -3.03 16.76
CA LEU A 158 8.80 -2.65 17.73
C LEU A 158 10.15 -2.44 17.03
N ASP A 159 10.71 -1.24 17.14
CA ASP A 159 12.09 -0.96 16.72
C ASP A 159 12.90 -0.48 17.93
N VAL A 160 13.85 -1.33 18.34
CA VAL A 160 14.78 -1.10 19.45
C VAL A 160 16.22 -1.18 18.98
N SER A 161 16.46 -0.97 17.69
CA SER A 161 17.78 -1.05 17.08
C SER A 161 18.80 -0.10 17.71
N HIS A 162 20.08 -0.46 17.74
CA HIS A 162 21.16 0.34 18.32
C HIS A 162 20.85 0.77 19.76
N ASN A 163 20.59 -0.21 20.61
CA ASN A 163 20.47 -0.06 22.06
C ASN A 163 21.48 -0.99 22.75
N VAL A 164 21.29 -1.31 24.03
CA VAL A 164 22.14 -2.23 24.79
C VAL A 164 21.32 -3.37 25.41
N ILE A 165 20.31 -3.83 24.67
CA ILE A 165 19.36 -4.86 25.12
C ILE A 165 19.97 -6.24 24.94
N THR A 166 19.92 -7.06 26.00
CA THR A 166 20.41 -8.45 25.99
C THR A 166 19.30 -9.47 26.25
N ASP A 167 18.23 -9.05 26.92
CA ASP A 167 17.11 -9.91 27.30
C ASP A 167 15.84 -9.53 26.51
N PHE A 168 15.40 -10.45 25.65
CA PHE A 168 14.18 -10.32 24.86
C PHE A 168 13.02 -11.17 25.40
N SER A 169 13.18 -11.82 26.57
CA SER A 169 12.10 -12.57 27.21
C SER A 169 10.80 -11.79 27.43
N PRO A 170 10.79 -10.46 27.67
CA PRO A 170 9.56 -9.67 27.80
C PRO A 170 8.70 -9.61 26.52
N LEU A 171 9.23 -10.01 25.36
CA LEU A 171 8.45 -10.07 24.12
C LEU A 171 7.51 -11.29 24.08
N SER A 172 7.71 -12.25 24.98
CA SER A 172 6.90 -13.45 25.08
C SER A 172 5.42 -13.08 25.23
N GLY A 173 4.58 -13.55 24.31
CA GLY A 173 3.13 -13.33 24.37
C GLY A 173 2.63 -12.06 23.69
N LEU A 174 3.49 -11.26 23.06
CA LEU A 174 3.09 -10.14 22.19
C LEU A 174 2.55 -10.65 20.83
N ILE A 175 1.52 -11.49 20.86
CA ILE A 175 0.99 -12.23 19.70
C ILE A 175 0.44 -11.35 18.55
N LYS A 176 0.34 -10.04 18.76
CA LYS A 176 -0.04 -9.04 17.75
C LYS A 176 1.16 -8.44 17.01
N LEU A 177 2.38 -8.64 17.51
CA LEU A 177 3.57 -8.09 16.90
C LEU A 177 3.77 -8.66 15.50
N GLU A 178 3.84 -7.78 14.51
CA GLU A 178 4.01 -8.09 13.09
C GLU A 178 5.45 -7.87 12.65
N ARG A 179 6.14 -6.86 13.20
CA ARG A 179 7.51 -6.53 12.82
C ARG A 179 8.39 -6.19 14.02
N ILE A 180 9.61 -6.70 13.98
CA ILE A 180 10.64 -6.40 14.97
C ILE A 180 11.95 -6.01 14.30
N TRP A 181 12.52 -4.89 14.73
CA TRP A 181 13.87 -4.47 14.42
C TRP A 181 14.69 -4.40 15.71
N MET A 182 15.79 -5.14 15.73
CA MET A 182 16.65 -5.28 16.90
C MET A 182 18.14 -5.15 16.54
N HIS A 183 18.45 -4.45 15.44
CA HIS A 183 19.80 -4.28 14.92
C HIS A 183 20.77 -3.83 16.01
N GLU A 184 22.03 -4.26 15.93
CA GLU A 184 23.10 -3.79 16.83
C GLU A 184 22.72 -3.84 18.32
N ASN A 185 21.97 -4.89 18.70
CA ASN A 185 21.89 -5.38 20.06
C ASN A 185 22.64 -6.72 20.12
N PRO A 186 23.02 -7.23 21.30
CA PRO A 186 23.56 -8.59 21.43
C PRO A 186 22.50 -9.64 21.84
N PRO A 187 21.46 -9.96 21.04
CA PRO A 187 20.53 -11.04 21.35
C PRO A 187 21.25 -12.39 21.27
N ALA A 188 21.34 -13.07 22.41
CA ALA A 188 21.86 -14.43 22.46
C ALA A 188 20.77 -15.50 22.22
N ASP A 189 19.48 -15.14 22.36
CA ASP A 189 18.36 -16.08 22.46
C ASP A 189 17.11 -15.55 21.71
N LEU A 190 16.57 -16.36 20.79
CA LEU A 190 15.34 -16.07 20.02
C LEU A 190 14.10 -16.85 20.50
N SER A 191 14.22 -17.70 21.52
CA SER A 191 13.10 -18.48 22.07
C SER A 191 11.86 -17.66 22.47
N PRO A 192 11.97 -16.39 22.94
CA PRO A 192 10.81 -15.55 23.21
C PRO A 192 9.94 -15.25 21.97
N LEU A 193 10.49 -15.39 20.76
CA LEU A 193 9.81 -15.06 19.51
C LEU A 193 8.94 -16.21 18.98
N SER A 194 9.17 -17.44 19.44
CA SER A 194 8.49 -18.67 18.97
C SER A 194 6.96 -18.62 19.02
N GLY A 195 6.39 -17.80 19.92
CA GLY A 195 4.94 -17.62 20.10
C GLY A 195 4.32 -16.45 19.34
N LEU A 196 5.10 -15.68 18.58
CA LEU A 196 4.65 -14.46 17.90
C LEU A 196 3.94 -14.77 16.58
N ILE A 197 2.77 -15.40 16.66
CA ILE A 197 2.02 -15.94 15.52
C ILE A 197 1.61 -14.91 14.45
N SER A 198 1.70 -13.61 14.74
CA SER A 198 1.44 -12.52 13.79
C SER A 198 2.69 -12.01 13.09
N LEU A 199 3.89 -12.44 13.50
CA LEU A 199 5.16 -11.91 13.01
C LEU A 199 5.31 -12.19 11.51
N THR A 200 5.47 -11.13 10.74
CA THR A 200 5.71 -11.16 9.29
C THR A 200 7.15 -10.82 8.94
N GLY A 201 7.81 -9.97 9.76
CA GLY A 201 9.16 -9.49 9.52
C GLY A 201 10.04 -9.54 10.77
N PHE A 202 11.24 -10.11 10.64
CA PHE A 202 12.28 -10.13 11.66
C PHE A 202 13.58 -9.54 11.09
N HIS A 203 14.14 -8.53 11.78
CA HIS A 203 15.30 -7.77 11.32
C HIS A 203 16.36 -7.62 12.43
N SER A 204 17.55 -8.20 12.23
CA SER A 204 18.65 -8.20 13.21
C SER A 204 20.05 -8.06 12.58
N TRP A 205 20.21 -7.08 11.68
CA TRP A 205 21.54 -6.66 11.21
C TRP A 205 22.54 -6.38 12.36
N GLY A 206 23.73 -6.96 12.27
CA GLY A 206 24.89 -6.61 13.10
C GLY A 206 25.00 -7.46 14.35
N THR A 207 24.12 -8.44 14.50
CA THR A 207 23.95 -9.18 15.75
C THR A 207 24.26 -10.66 15.56
N PRO A 208 25.23 -11.24 16.28
CA PRO A 208 25.47 -12.68 16.23
C PRO A 208 24.28 -13.47 16.78
N ILE A 209 23.69 -14.35 15.98
CA ILE A 209 22.61 -15.25 16.42
C ILE A 209 23.23 -16.56 16.87
N VAL A 210 23.49 -16.70 18.17
CA VAL A 210 24.23 -17.84 18.74
C VAL A 210 23.33 -19.05 19.01
N SER A 211 22.03 -18.85 19.25
CA SER A 211 21.07 -19.91 19.56
C SER A 211 20.49 -20.63 18.33
N GLY A 212 20.83 -20.19 17.12
CA GLY A 212 20.19 -20.66 15.88
C GLY A 212 18.83 -19.99 15.61
N LEU A 213 18.15 -20.44 14.56
CA LEU A 213 16.90 -19.87 14.03
C LEU A 213 15.69 -20.80 14.18
N SER A 214 15.87 -21.96 14.79
CA SER A 214 14.82 -22.98 14.94
C SER A 214 13.53 -22.46 15.61
N ASP A 215 13.65 -21.50 16.53
CA ASP A 215 12.51 -20.86 17.20
C ASP A 215 11.60 -20.06 16.24
N LEU A 216 12.12 -19.64 15.08
CA LEU A 216 11.35 -18.93 14.05
C LEU A 216 10.59 -19.90 13.13
N ALA A 217 11.00 -21.17 13.05
CA ALA A 217 10.47 -22.15 12.08
C ALA A 217 8.96 -22.39 12.20
N GLY A 218 8.39 -22.21 13.40
CA GLY A 218 6.97 -22.42 13.68
C GLY A 218 6.05 -21.23 13.37
N LEU A 219 6.59 -20.09 12.91
CA LEU A 219 5.82 -18.85 12.75
C LEU A 219 5.04 -18.85 11.41
N PRO A 220 3.70 -18.89 11.44
CA PRO A 220 2.89 -19.18 10.25
C PRO A 220 2.80 -18.02 9.25
N LYS A 221 3.20 -16.80 9.65
CA LYS A 221 3.10 -15.59 8.82
C LYS A 221 4.46 -14.99 8.47
N LEU A 222 5.56 -15.60 8.90
CA LEU A 222 6.89 -15.05 8.68
C LEU A 222 7.24 -15.10 7.19
N THR A 223 7.35 -13.93 6.56
CA THR A 223 7.64 -13.79 5.13
C THR A 223 8.96 -13.09 4.86
N THR A 224 9.43 -12.27 5.79
CA THR A 224 10.65 -11.47 5.64
C THR A 224 11.60 -11.78 6.78
N LEU A 225 12.82 -12.21 6.43
CA LEU A 225 13.90 -12.46 7.37
C LEU A 225 15.15 -11.69 6.95
N ASP A 226 15.63 -10.81 7.81
CA ASP A 226 16.83 -10.01 7.60
C ASP A 226 17.81 -10.18 8.76
N ILE A 227 18.91 -10.87 8.48
CA ILE A 227 19.91 -11.31 9.45
C ILE A 227 21.31 -11.05 8.88
N CYS A 228 21.48 -9.86 8.31
CA CYS A 228 22.77 -9.42 7.75
C CYS A 228 23.83 -9.22 8.85
N GLY A 229 25.11 -9.38 8.52
CA GLY A 229 26.22 -8.95 9.38
C GLY A 229 26.30 -9.60 10.76
N GLY A 230 25.96 -10.89 10.87
CA GLY A 230 25.88 -11.62 12.16
C GLY A 230 26.79 -12.84 12.25
N GLU A 231 27.85 -12.90 11.44
CA GLU A 231 28.81 -14.03 11.40
C GLU A 231 28.13 -15.40 11.14
N LEU A 232 26.95 -15.41 10.52
CA LEU A 232 26.19 -16.63 10.30
C LEU A 232 26.87 -17.51 9.25
N SER A 233 27.06 -18.80 9.54
CA SER A 233 27.65 -19.77 8.60
C SER A 233 26.77 -20.99 8.36
N ASP A 234 26.01 -21.42 9.37
CA ASP A 234 25.08 -22.55 9.29
C ASP A 234 23.65 -22.05 9.01
N LEU A 235 23.05 -22.58 7.94
CA LEU A 235 21.70 -22.25 7.49
C LEU A 235 20.69 -23.38 7.76
N SER A 236 21.08 -24.47 8.43
CA SER A 236 20.24 -25.66 8.62
C SER A 236 18.86 -25.35 9.21
N ASP A 237 18.80 -24.42 10.17
CA ASP A 237 17.54 -23.97 10.77
C ASP A 237 16.58 -23.24 9.80
N LEU A 238 17.06 -22.80 8.64
CA LEU A 238 16.22 -22.16 7.62
C LEU A 238 15.40 -23.18 6.81
N GLU A 239 15.76 -24.47 6.78
CA GLU A 239 15.13 -25.47 5.90
C GLU A 239 13.61 -25.58 6.11
N GLY A 240 13.14 -25.32 7.34
CA GLY A 240 11.73 -25.34 7.72
C GLY A 240 10.94 -24.06 7.39
N LEU A 241 11.60 -22.95 7.06
CA LEU A 241 10.99 -21.63 6.87
C LEU A 241 10.38 -21.43 5.47
N THR A 242 9.65 -22.43 4.99
CA THR A 242 9.09 -22.49 3.62
C THR A 242 8.08 -21.36 3.28
N GLY A 243 7.60 -20.63 4.28
CA GLY A 243 6.75 -19.44 4.11
C GLY A 243 7.49 -18.19 3.63
N LEU A 244 8.82 -18.14 3.73
CA LEU A 244 9.62 -16.96 3.40
C LEU A 244 9.46 -16.52 1.94
N LYS A 245 9.41 -15.20 1.76
CA LYS A 245 9.34 -14.48 0.47
C LYS A 245 10.58 -13.64 0.24
N GLU A 246 11.16 -13.10 1.31
CA GLU A 246 12.31 -12.20 1.28
C GLU A 246 13.32 -12.66 2.33
N LEU A 247 14.56 -12.89 1.89
CA LEU A 247 15.64 -13.34 2.75
C LEU A 247 16.91 -12.52 2.49
N TYR A 248 17.38 -11.84 3.54
CA TYR A 248 18.57 -10.99 3.50
C TYR A 248 19.65 -11.54 4.45
N LEU A 249 20.79 -11.89 3.86
CA LEU A 249 21.90 -12.61 4.48
C LEU A 249 23.24 -11.95 4.16
N VAL A 250 23.26 -10.63 3.96
CA VAL A 250 24.45 -9.88 3.51
C VAL A 250 25.53 -9.88 4.58
N GLY A 251 26.80 -10.07 4.21
CA GLY A 251 27.93 -9.85 5.12
C GLY A 251 28.05 -10.92 6.21
N ASN A 252 27.79 -12.18 5.85
CA ASN A 252 27.89 -13.34 6.74
C ASN A 252 29.06 -14.25 6.29
N GLU A 253 29.18 -15.43 6.90
CA GLU A 253 30.23 -16.43 6.62
C GLU A 253 29.68 -17.68 5.91
N ILE A 254 28.63 -17.50 5.10
CA ILE A 254 27.89 -18.59 4.47
C ILE A 254 28.73 -19.22 3.35
N THR A 255 28.81 -20.56 3.37
CA THR A 255 29.48 -21.36 2.32
C THR A 255 28.54 -22.38 1.67
N ASP A 256 27.62 -22.96 2.43
CA ASP A 256 26.65 -23.96 1.98
C ASP A 256 25.25 -23.37 1.82
N LEU A 257 24.66 -23.52 0.64
CA LEU A 257 23.31 -23.07 0.30
C LEU A 257 22.28 -24.20 0.26
N SER A 258 22.67 -25.45 0.53
CA SER A 258 21.78 -26.62 0.50
C SER A 258 20.50 -26.43 1.33
N PRO A 259 20.55 -25.83 2.55
CA PRO A 259 19.33 -25.59 3.34
C PRO A 259 18.32 -24.63 2.68
N LEU A 260 18.74 -23.82 1.71
CA LEU A 260 17.85 -22.88 1.01
C LEU A 260 17.04 -23.55 -0.11
N ALA A 261 17.40 -24.76 -0.53
CA ALA A 261 16.80 -25.42 -1.70
C ALA A 261 15.29 -25.70 -1.53
N SER A 262 14.81 -25.86 -0.30
CA SER A 262 13.39 -26.07 0.03
C SER A 262 12.57 -24.78 0.03
N LEU A 263 13.20 -23.60 0.03
CA LEU A 263 12.55 -22.29 0.15
C LEU A 263 12.00 -21.78 -1.19
N THR A 264 11.27 -22.64 -1.91
CA THR A 264 10.76 -22.39 -3.27
C THR A 264 9.78 -21.21 -3.35
N GLY A 265 9.30 -20.70 -2.21
CA GLY A 265 8.46 -19.51 -2.10
C GLY A 265 9.20 -18.18 -2.22
N LEU A 266 10.55 -18.18 -2.15
CA LEU A 266 11.36 -16.96 -2.18
C LEU A 266 11.20 -16.20 -3.49
N THR A 267 11.10 -14.88 -3.36
CA THR A 267 11.03 -13.91 -4.47
C THR A 267 12.24 -12.97 -4.46
N HIS A 268 12.82 -12.73 -3.29
CA HIS A 268 14.00 -11.89 -3.09
C HIS A 268 14.99 -12.63 -2.21
N LEU A 269 16.22 -12.79 -2.70
CA LEU A 269 17.31 -13.41 -1.95
C LEU A 269 18.58 -12.56 -2.07
N ASN A 270 19.11 -12.12 -0.94
CA ASN A 270 20.32 -11.31 -0.89
C ASN A 270 21.43 -12.02 -0.09
N LEU A 271 22.47 -12.46 -0.81
CA LEU A 271 23.61 -13.24 -0.31
C LEU A 271 24.94 -12.51 -0.54
N LYS A 272 24.92 -11.18 -0.69
CA LYS A 272 26.15 -10.38 -0.91
C LYS A 272 27.17 -10.58 0.20
N ASN A 273 28.46 -10.47 -0.13
CA ASN A 273 29.55 -10.50 0.84
C ASN A 273 29.52 -11.77 1.72
N ASN A 274 29.57 -12.94 1.10
CA ASN A 274 29.66 -14.25 1.76
C ASN A 274 30.83 -15.06 1.16
N GLN A 275 30.92 -16.35 1.49
CA GLN A 275 31.99 -17.25 1.07
C GLN A 275 31.48 -18.37 0.15
N ILE A 276 30.40 -18.12 -0.59
CA ILE A 276 29.71 -19.11 -1.42
C ILE A 276 30.58 -19.48 -2.63
N THR A 277 30.61 -20.77 -2.96
CA THR A 277 31.31 -21.30 -4.16
C THR A 277 30.37 -22.05 -5.10
N ASP A 278 29.36 -22.73 -4.56
CA ASP A 278 28.35 -23.47 -5.32
C ASP A 278 26.97 -22.82 -5.19
N VAL A 279 26.32 -22.58 -6.33
CA VAL A 279 24.96 -22.03 -6.44
C VAL A 279 23.93 -23.05 -6.95
N SER A 280 24.34 -24.30 -7.16
CA SER A 280 23.46 -25.38 -7.60
C SER A 280 22.20 -25.56 -6.73
N PRO A 281 22.23 -25.37 -5.39
CA PRO A 281 21.02 -25.49 -4.56
C PRO A 281 19.95 -24.44 -4.88
N LEU A 282 20.31 -23.31 -5.49
CA LEU A 282 19.37 -22.24 -5.80
C LEU A 282 18.57 -22.50 -7.09
N SER A 283 19.00 -23.45 -7.93
CA SER A 283 18.44 -23.70 -9.27
C SER A 283 16.93 -23.96 -9.28
N GLY A 284 16.39 -24.58 -8.21
CA GLY A 284 14.96 -24.88 -8.06
C GLY A 284 14.09 -23.71 -7.57
N LEU A 285 14.67 -22.55 -7.24
CA LEU A 285 13.96 -21.39 -6.68
C LEU A 285 13.29 -20.54 -7.78
N THR A 286 12.39 -21.16 -8.55
CA THR A 286 11.79 -20.60 -9.78
C THR A 286 10.89 -19.37 -9.58
N ASN A 287 10.53 -19.03 -8.33
CA ASN A 287 9.78 -17.82 -8.00
C ASN A 287 10.67 -16.60 -7.74
N LEU A 288 11.99 -16.74 -7.77
CA LEU A 288 12.92 -15.63 -7.58
C LEU A 288 12.69 -14.55 -8.65
N ARG A 289 12.68 -13.30 -8.19
CA ARG A 289 12.64 -12.09 -9.02
C ARG A 289 13.94 -11.33 -8.91
N ARG A 290 14.58 -11.36 -7.74
CA ARG A 290 15.87 -10.71 -7.46
C ARG A 290 16.76 -11.65 -6.67
N LEU A 291 17.98 -11.86 -7.16
CA LEU A 291 19.02 -12.65 -6.54
C LEU A 291 20.34 -11.88 -6.55
N TYR A 292 20.88 -11.63 -5.37
CA TYR A 292 22.13 -10.88 -5.21
C TYR A 292 23.23 -11.79 -4.67
N LEU A 293 24.28 -11.99 -5.45
CA LEU A 293 25.41 -12.90 -5.16
C LEU A 293 26.76 -12.16 -5.18
N GLU A 294 26.77 -10.83 -5.09
CA GLU A 294 28.00 -10.07 -5.19
C GLU A 294 29.01 -10.43 -4.10
N HIS A 295 30.29 -10.33 -4.43
CA HIS A 295 31.42 -10.51 -3.51
C HIS A 295 31.35 -11.86 -2.78
N ASN A 296 31.32 -12.93 -3.58
CA ASN A 296 31.44 -14.33 -3.16
C ASN A 296 32.63 -14.99 -3.88
N SER A 297 32.76 -16.32 -3.78
CA SER A 297 33.80 -17.13 -4.42
C SER A 297 33.27 -18.04 -5.54
N ILE A 298 32.16 -17.65 -6.18
CA ILE A 298 31.47 -18.47 -7.20
C ILE A 298 32.24 -18.43 -8.51
N SER A 299 32.54 -19.61 -9.07
CA SER A 299 33.21 -19.70 -10.37
C SER A 299 32.28 -20.20 -11.49
N ASP A 300 31.27 -21.00 -11.15
CA ASP A 300 30.30 -21.53 -12.11
C ASP A 300 28.88 -21.02 -11.79
N PHE A 301 28.26 -20.35 -12.76
CA PHE A 301 26.88 -19.86 -12.68
C PHE A 301 25.92 -20.64 -13.59
N SER A 302 26.38 -21.69 -14.27
CA SER A 302 25.56 -22.52 -15.16
C SER A 302 24.30 -23.11 -14.49
N PRO A 303 24.29 -23.45 -13.19
CA PRO A 303 23.08 -23.93 -12.52
C PRO A 303 21.95 -22.88 -12.45
N LEU A 304 22.25 -21.60 -12.65
CA LEU A 304 21.27 -20.50 -12.61
C LEU A 304 20.76 -20.09 -14.00
N SER A 305 21.13 -20.82 -15.04
CA SER A 305 20.80 -20.46 -16.43
C SER A 305 19.30 -20.32 -16.67
N GLU A 306 18.50 -21.28 -16.23
CA GLU A 306 17.02 -21.23 -16.37
C GLU A 306 16.39 -20.09 -15.56
N LEU A 307 16.93 -19.77 -14.37
CA LEU A 307 16.43 -18.67 -13.54
C LEU A 307 16.69 -17.30 -14.15
N SER A 308 17.80 -17.16 -14.89
CA SER A 308 18.23 -15.87 -15.45
C SER A 308 17.31 -15.30 -16.52
N GLU A 309 16.35 -16.08 -17.03
CA GLU A 309 15.34 -15.61 -17.97
C GLU A 309 14.30 -14.67 -17.32
N HIS A 310 14.07 -14.81 -16.01
CA HIS A 310 12.99 -14.12 -15.29
C HIS A 310 13.44 -13.51 -13.94
N THR A 311 14.70 -13.73 -13.56
CA THR A 311 15.30 -13.27 -12.31
C THR A 311 16.41 -12.27 -12.60
N ILE A 312 16.40 -11.13 -11.92
CA ILE A 312 17.53 -10.21 -11.90
C ILE A 312 18.62 -10.81 -11.00
N ILE A 313 19.74 -11.23 -11.59
CA ILE A 313 20.86 -11.85 -10.87
C ILE A 313 22.09 -10.94 -10.89
N SER A 314 22.54 -10.48 -9.72
CA SER A 314 23.78 -9.71 -9.57
C SER A 314 24.94 -10.61 -9.13
N LYS A 315 26.09 -10.53 -9.81
CA LYS A 315 27.22 -11.49 -9.68
C LYS A 315 28.57 -10.84 -9.45
N ARG A 316 28.63 -9.51 -9.28
CA ARG A 316 29.87 -8.71 -9.21
C ARG A 316 30.84 -9.25 -8.17
N GLY A 317 32.15 -9.20 -8.44
CA GLY A 317 33.16 -9.51 -7.42
C GLY A 317 33.36 -11.01 -7.13
N ASN A 318 32.84 -11.89 -8.00
CA ASN A 318 33.12 -13.32 -8.00
C ASN A 318 34.32 -13.67 -8.93
N PRO A 319 35.13 -14.70 -8.64
CA PRO A 319 36.35 -15.03 -9.39
C PRO A 319 36.20 -15.22 -10.91
N SER A 320 35.07 -15.77 -11.37
CA SER A 320 34.82 -15.97 -12.81
C SER A 320 34.34 -14.72 -13.55
N ILE A 321 34.17 -13.60 -12.84
CA ILE A 321 33.77 -12.31 -13.37
C ILE A 321 35.00 -11.38 -13.35
N PRO A 322 35.69 -11.15 -14.48
CA PRO A 322 36.96 -10.42 -14.50
C PRO A 322 36.85 -9.00 -13.96
N GLN A 323 37.79 -8.61 -13.09
CA GLN A 323 38.09 -7.20 -12.86
C GLN A 323 38.90 -6.69 -14.06
N GLY A 324 38.38 -5.75 -14.87
CA GLY A 324 39.23 -5.00 -15.82
C GLY A 324 39.11 -5.23 -17.35
N THR A 325 38.16 -5.98 -17.90
CA THR A 325 37.79 -5.94 -19.35
C THR A 325 36.54 -5.08 -19.72
N SER A 326 36.78 -3.92 -20.36
CA SER A 326 35.77 -2.94 -20.81
C SER A 326 35.28 -3.22 -22.24
N VAL A 327 34.09 -3.80 -22.34
CA VAL A 327 33.13 -3.61 -23.46
C VAL A 327 31.71 -3.41 -22.88
N HIS A 328 31.53 -3.83 -21.63
CA HIS A 328 30.52 -3.40 -20.66
C HIS A 328 31.29 -2.95 -19.39
N ASN A 329 30.75 -2.01 -18.60
CA ASN A 329 31.31 -1.64 -17.30
C ASN A 329 31.14 -2.80 -16.30
N TYR A 330 32.11 -2.92 -15.38
CA TYR A 330 32.44 -4.08 -14.51
C TYR A 330 31.36 -4.69 -13.62
N ASN A 331 30.12 -4.25 -13.74
CA ASN A 331 29.02 -4.61 -12.86
C ASN A 331 27.81 -5.20 -13.62
N GLY A 332 27.93 -5.44 -14.93
CA GLY A 332 26.75 -5.76 -15.74
C GLY A 332 25.75 -4.60 -15.84
N THR A 333 26.10 -3.42 -15.30
CA THR A 333 25.47 -2.17 -15.67
C THR A 333 25.88 -1.88 -17.11
N PRO A 334 24.93 -1.55 -17.99
CA PRO A 334 25.30 -1.15 -19.33
C PRO A 334 26.08 0.16 -19.31
N VAL A 335 26.87 0.37 -20.37
CA VAL A 335 27.64 1.61 -20.54
C VAL A 335 26.65 2.75 -20.50
N ALA A 336 26.84 3.71 -19.61
CA ALA A 336 25.94 4.85 -19.50
C ALA A 336 25.93 5.65 -20.81
N GLY A 337 24.74 5.87 -21.37
CA GLY A 337 24.52 6.92 -22.36
C GLY A 337 24.56 8.31 -21.71
N PRO A 338 24.38 9.38 -22.51
CA PRO A 338 24.28 10.73 -21.99
C PRO A 338 23.16 10.85 -20.94
N LYS A 339 23.44 11.60 -19.87
CA LYS A 339 22.42 12.02 -18.89
C LYS A 339 21.37 12.89 -19.58
N ILE A 340 20.12 12.72 -19.17
CA ILE A 340 18.99 13.54 -19.60
C ILE A 340 19.09 14.88 -18.87
N THR A 341 19.71 15.87 -19.50
CA THR A 341 19.85 17.22 -18.92
C THR A 341 18.60 18.07 -19.11
N GLY A 342 17.70 17.70 -20.03
CA GLY A 342 16.40 18.36 -20.23
C GLY A 342 16.11 18.72 -21.69
N PRO A 343 15.15 19.63 -21.93
CA PRO A 343 14.40 20.36 -20.90
C PRO A 343 13.47 19.45 -20.08
N TRP A 344 13.37 19.73 -18.78
CA TRP A 344 12.47 19.08 -17.84
C TRP A 344 11.42 20.07 -17.35
N LEU A 345 10.24 19.60 -17.00
CA LEU A 345 9.30 20.35 -16.16
C LEU A 345 9.45 19.90 -14.72
N TRP A 346 9.83 20.82 -13.84
CA TRP A 346 10.03 20.56 -12.41
C TRP A 346 8.89 21.13 -11.58
N VAL A 347 8.60 20.51 -10.44
CA VAL A 347 7.81 21.12 -9.36
C VAL A 347 8.37 20.66 -8.02
N ILE A 348 8.36 21.56 -7.04
CA ILE A 348 8.77 21.27 -5.66
C ILE A 348 7.54 21.27 -4.74
N LEU A 349 7.46 20.31 -3.83
CA LEU A 349 6.36 20.18 -2.87
C LEU A 349 6.93 19.91 -1.47
N PRO A 350 6.30 20.41 -0.40
CA PRO A 350 6.70 20.05 0.96
C PRO A 350 6.44 18.56 1.22
N GLY A 351 7.39 17.90 1.85
CA GLY A 351 7.33 16.48 2.17
C GLY A 351 8.71 15.83 2.32
N THR A 352 8.81 14.87 3.23
CA THR A 352 9.97 13.99 3.44
C THR A 352 9.59 12.54 3.23
N TRP A 353 10.61 11.70 3.04
CA TRP A 353 10.49 10.24 2.98
C TRP A 353 9.56 9.78 1.86
N LEU A 354 10.10 9.63 0.65
CA LEU A 354 9.40 8.94 -0.43
C LEU A 354 8.90 7.57 0.04
N GLY A 355 7.71 7.21 -0.40
CA GLY A 355 7.04 5.97 -0.03
C GLY A 355 5.70 5.83 -0.73
N SER A 356 4.73 5.25 -0.03
CA SER A 356 3.38 5.01 -0.56
C SER A 356 2.53 6.28 -0.72
N ARG A 357 2.99 7.42 -0.19
CA ARG A 357 2.30 8.71 -0.26
C ARG A 357 2.42 9.31 -1.66
N ASP A 358 1.30 9.84 -2.19
CA ASP A 358 1.24 10.58 -3.45
C ASP A 358 1.20 12.09 -3.13
N PHE A 359 2.37 12.74 -3.15
CA PHE A 359 2.49 14.16 -2.79
C PHE A 359 1.83 15.08 -3.82
N LEU A 360 1.74 14.66 -5.09
CA LEU A 360 1.03 15.40 -6.13
C LEU A 360 -0.48 15.41 -5.85
N ALA A 361 -1.04 14.27 -5.46
CA ALA A 361 -2.44 14.14 -5.05
C ALA A 361 -2.74 14.99 -3.83
N GLU A 362 -1.90 14.91 -2.80
CA GLU A 362 -2.11 15.67 -1.58
C GLU A 362 -2.07 17.18 -1.83
N ALA A 363 -1.00 17.67 -2.47
CA ALA A 363 -0.84 19.09 -2.73
C ALA A 363 -1.94 19.65 -3.64
N SER A 364 -2.50 18.82 -4.52
CA SER A 364 -3.58 19.22 -5.44
C SER A 364 -4.99 18.94 -4.93
N GLY A 365 -5.15 18.32 -3.75
CA GLY A 365 -6.46 17.86 -3.27
C GLY A 365 -7.10 16.79 -4.16
N GLY A 366 -6.28 15.93 -4.76
CA GLY A 366 -6.67 14.82 -5.65
C GLY A 366 -6.86 15.21 -7.12
N ALA A 367 -6.63 16.47 -7.49
CA ALA A 367 -6.85 16.93 -8.87
C ALA A 367 -5.83 16.37 -9.88
N ILE A 368 -4.62 16.04 -9.41
CA ILE A 368 -3.58 15.33 -10.15
C ILE A 368 -2.89 14.34 -9.21
N THR A 369 -2.46 13.20 -9.74
CA THR A 369 -1.74 12.16 -9.00
C THR A 369 -0.38 11.89 -9.67
N GLU A 370 0.56 11.28 -8.94
CA GLU A 370 1.82 10.75 -9.49
C GLU A 370 1.54 9.87 -10.71
N GLN A 371 0.56 8.97 -10.59
CA GLN A 371 0.13 8.07 -11.64
C GLN A 371 -0.38 8.83 -12.89
N SER A 372 -1.17 9.90 -12.70
CA SER A 372 -1.68 10.70 -13.82
C SER A 372 -0.56 11.45 -14.54
N VAL A 373 0.36 12.09 -13.81
CA VAL A 373 1.46 12.85 -14.39
C VAL A 373 2.45 11.91 -15.07
N ALA A 374 2.75 10.75 -14.47
CA ALA A 374 3.58 9.71 -15.07
C ALA A 374 3.00 9.17 -16.39
N THR A 375 1.69 9.23 -16.55
CA THR A 375 0.98 8.73 -17.73
C THR A 375 0.96 9.78 -18.85
N VAL A 376 0.46 10.98 -18.57
CA VAL A 376 0.19 12.00 -19.61
C VAL A 376 1.22 13.13 -19.66
N GLY A 377 2.14 13.16 -18.71
CA GLY A 377 3.18 14.17 -18.54
C GLY A 377 2.68 15.45 -17.87
N ALA A 378 3.62 16.21 -17.30
CA ALA A 378 3.35 17.53 -16.78
C ALA A 378 3.07 18.54 -17.92
N LYS A 379 2.49 19.68 -17.53
CA LYS A 379 2.27 20.81 -18.44
C LYS A 379 2.79 22.09 -17.81
N GLU A 380 3.63 22.81 -18.55
CA GLU A 380 4.24 24.06 -18.10
C GLU A 380 3.19 25.07 -17.59
N GLY A 381 3.51 25.71 -16.47
CA GLY A 381 2.68 26.71 -15.81
C GLY A 381 1.45 26.18 -15.09
N LYS A 382 1.15 24.87 -15.15
CA LYS A 382 0.07 24.27 -14.36
C LYS A 382 0.45 24.18 -12.89
N SER A 383 -0.49 24.56 -12.02
CA SER A 383 -0.30 24.55 -10.58
C SER A 383 -0.52 23.19 -9.96
N VAL A 384 0.25 22.91 -8.91
CA VAL A 384 0.11 21.81 -7.97
C VAL A 384 0.14 22.42 -6.58
N GLY A 385 -1.02 22.54 -5.94
CA GLY A 385 -1.13 23.36 -4.72
C GLY A 385 -0.60 24.77 -4.93
N ASN A 386 0.38 25.18 -4.13
CA ASN A 386 1.03 26.49 -4.23
C ASN A 386 2.18 26.54 -5.24
N SER A 387 2.61 25.39 -5.78
CA SER A 387 3.72 25.27 -6.71
C SER A 387 3.24 25.23 -8.16
N LYS A 388 4.16 25.36 -9.12
CA LYS A 388 3.88 25.28 -10.57
C LYS A 388 4.95 24.50 -11.29
N TRP A 389 4.53 23.72 -12.29
CA TRP A 389 5.44 23.07 -13.22
C TRP A 389 6.22 24.13 -14.01
N THR A 390 7.54 24.18 -13.82
CA THR A 390 8.42 25.19 -14.42
C THR A 390 9.55 24.49 -15.18
N GLU A 391 9.86 25.00 -16.37
CA GLU A 391 10.94 24.43 -17.19
C GLU A 391 12.32 24.75 -16.60
N HIS A 392 13.19 23.75 -16.52
CA HIS A 392 14.62 23.94 -16.30
C HIS A 392 15.43 22.74 -16.80
N THR A 393 16.75 22.88 -16.84
CA THR A 393 17.70 21.79 -17.09
C THR A 393 18.42 21.36 -15.81
N LEU A 394 18.91 20.11 -15.78
CA LEU A 394 19.85 19.62 -14.76
C LEU A 394 21.26 19.53 -15.33
N SER A 395 22.25 19.91 -14.52
CA SER A 395 23.67 19.70 -14.85
C SER A 395 24.01 18.21 -14.91
N ALA A 396 24.76 17.79 -15.94
CA ALA A 396 25.18 16.40 -16.10
C ALA A 396 26.31 15.97 -15.15
N THR A 397 27.02 16.92 -14.54
CA THR A 397 28.27 16.65 -13.80
C THR A 397 28.32 17.29 -12.43
N SER A 398 27.44 18.24 -12.12
CA SER A 398 27.42 18.81 -10.77
C SER A 398 26.85 17.81 -9.79
N GLN A 399 27.54 17.64 -8.66
CA GLN A 399 27.12 16.84 -7.51
C GLN A 399 26.04 17.56 -6.69
N ASN A 400 25.67 18.79 -7.08
CA ASN A 400 24.66 19.61 -6.42
C ASN A 400 23.59 20.12 -7.41
N ASN A 401 23.35 19.35 -8.48
CA ASN A 401 22.63 19.83 -9.65
C ASN A 401 21.14 20.15 -9.40
N VAL A 402 20.49 19.54 -8.39
CA VAL A 402 19.10 19.83 -8.05
C VAL A 402 19.03 21.12 -7.24
N ASN A 403 19.91 21.31 -6.25
CA ASN A 403 20.05 22.60 -5.53
C ASN A 403 20.31 23.76 -6.51
N GLU A 404 21.25 23.60 -7.45
CA GLU A 404 21.52 24.63 -8.47
C GLU A 404 20.28 24.98 -9.30
N MET A 405 19.45 23.98 -9.61
CA MET A 405 18.21 24.16 -10.35
C MET A 405 17.14 24.86 -9.50
N THR A 406 16.96 24.48 -8.24
CA THR A 406 15.99 25.12 -7.34
C THR A 406 16.37 26.57 -7.03
N ASP A 407 17.66 26.85 -6.88
CA ASP A 407 18.21 28.21 -6.72
C ASP A 407 17.88 29.07 -7.94
N ALA A 408 18.12 28.54 -9.15
CA ALA A 408 17.86 29.24 -10.40
C ALA A 408 16.37 29.51 -10.64
N LEU A 409 15.50 28.61 -10.16
CA LEU A 409 14.04 28.77 -10.20
C LEU A 409 13.49 29.65 -9.07
N GLY A 410 14.32 30.03 -8.10
CA GLY A 410 13.93 30.88 -6.98
C GLY A 410 13.00 30.18 -5.98
N TRP A 411 13.13 28.87 -5.82
CA TRP A 411 12.32 28.06 -4.90
C TRP A 411 12.88 27.99 -3.48
N GLY A 412 14.13 28.39 -3.30
CA GLY A 412 14.86 28.36 -2.04
C GLY A 412 16.32 28.05 -2.32
N THR A 413 17.21 28.39 -1.38
CA THR A 413 18.65 28.14 -1.50
C THR A 413 19.16 27.17 -0.44
N GLY A 414 19.91 26.15 -0.88
CA GLY A 414 20.59 25.18 -0.01
C GLY A 414 19.65 24.54 1.03
N TRP A 415 19.69 25.02 2.26
CA TRP A 415 18.94 24.47 3.39
C TRP A 415 17.45 24.85 3.42
N GLU A 416 17.01 25.79 2.59
CA GLU A 416 15.59 26.19 2.50
C GLU A 416 14.72 25.16 1.77
N ILE A 417 15.32 24.20 1.07
CA ILE A 417 14.63 23.16 0.30
C ILE A 417 14.74 21.78 0.95
N TYR A 418 15.21 21.71 2.20
CA TYR A 418 15.09 20.49 3.01
C TYR A 418 13.63 20.17 3.27
N ASP A 419 13.31 18.91 3.45
CA ASP A 419 11.94 18.44 3.65
C ASP A 419 11.01 18.72 2.47
N HIS A 420 11.56 18.66 1.25
CA HIS A 420 10.78 18.78 0.03
C HIS A 420 11.00 17.57 -0.89
N ILE A 421 9.95 17.27 -1.65
CA ILE A 421 9.99 16.36 -2.79
C ILE A 421 10.08 17.18 -4.07
N VAL A 422 11.09 16.92 -4.87
CA VAL A 422 11.24 17.51 -6.20
C VAL A 422 10.82 16.50 -7.26
N TYR A 423 9.78 16.84 -8.00
CA TYR A 423 9.30 16.06 -9.13
C TYR A 423 9.81 16.62 -10.46
N GLY A 424 10.28 15.75 -11.33
CA GLY A 424 10.70 16.07 -12.70
C GLY A 424 9.93 15.27 -13.73
N SER A 425 9.30 15.95 -14.69
CA SER A 425 8.61 15.33 -15.81
C SER A 425 9.30 15.68 -17.12
N VAL A 426 9.61 14.67 -17.94
CA VAL A 426 10.16 14.84 -19.29
C VAL A 426 9.47 13.90 -20.27
N SER A 427 9.34 14.31 -21.53
CA SER A 427 8.84 13.43 -22.58
C SER A 427 9.93 13.09 -23.58
N LEU A 428 10.03 11.81 -23.91
CA LEU A 428 11.08 11.23 -24.73
C LEU A 428 10.45 10.70 -26.02
N GLN A 429 11.04 11.05 -27.16
CA GLN A 429 10.65 10.50 -28.46
C GLN A 429 11.58 9.34 -28.80
N SER A 430 11.04 8.13 -28.84
CA SER A 430 11.75 6.94 -29.30
C SER A 430 11.36 6.61 -30.76
N PRO A 431 12.32 6.38 -31.68
CA PRO A 431 12.02 6.07 -33.07
C PRO A 431 11.45 4.67 -33.27
N ARG A 432 11.65 3.78 -32.29
CA ARG A 432 11.23 2.38 -32.29
C ARG A 432 10.86 1.92 -30.88
N GLU A 433 10.20 0.78 -30.78
CA GLU A 433 10.15 0.07 -29.50
C GLU A 433 11.53 -0.54 -29.25
N GLN A 434 12.06 -0.38 -28.04
CA GLN A 434 13.35 -0.93 -27.66
C GLN A 434 13.38 -1.24 -26.16
N GLU A 435 13.80 -2.45 -25.84
CA GLU A 435 14.29 -2.80 -24.52
C GLU A 435 15.63 -2.07 -24.29
N THR A 436 15.78 -1.51 -23.10
CA THR A 436 16.99 -0.81 -22.68
C THR A 436 17.10 -0.87 -21.16
N THR A 437 18.17 -0.35 -20.61
CA THR A 437 18.34 -0.17 -19.17
C THR A 437 18.30 1.32 -18.85
N MET A 438 17.47 1.70 -17.89
CA MET A 438 17.49 3.02 -17.31
C MET A 438 18.53 3.06 -16.18
N LEU A 439 19.28 4.14 -16.08
CA LEU A 439 20.24 4.42 -15.03
C LEU A 439 19.79 5.63 -14.22
N VAL A 440 19.84 5.50 -12.90
CA VAL A 440 19.33 6.50 -11.96
C VAL A 440 20.32 6.69 -10.81
N GLY A 441 20.51 7.93 -10.38
CA GLY A 441 21.20 8.29 -9.14
C GLY A 441 20.46 9.43 -8.46
N SER A 442 20.45 9.42 -7.13
CA SER A 442 19.79 10.38 -6.26
C SER A 442 20.52 10.43 -4.93
N ASP A 443 20.60 11.62 -4.33
CA ASP A 443 21.18 11.75 -2.99
C ASP A 443 20.40 10.87 -2.03
N ASP A 444 19.14 11.19 -1.76
CA ASP A 444 18.27 10.32 -0.97
C ASP A 444 17.44 9.38 -1.85
N GLY A 445 16.21 9.12 -1.42
CA GLY A 445 15.26 8.28 -2.09
C GLY A 445 14.87 8.79 -3.47
N VAL A 446 14.52 7.84 -4.34
CA VAL A 446 14.06 8.12 -5.69
C VAL A 446 12.94 7.19 -6.10
N LYS A 447 11.92 7.74 -6.73
CA LYS A 447 10.87 7.00 -7.45
C LYS A 447 10.90 7.39 -8.91
N VAL A 448 10.76 6.39 -9.79
CA VAL A 448 10.81 6.59 -11.24
C VAL A 448 9.65 5.88 -11.90
N TRP A 449 8.90 6.65 -12.69
CA TRP A 449 7.83 6.12 -13.52
C TRP A 449 8.14 6.31 -14.99
N LEU A 450 7.86 5.28 -15.78
CA LEU A 450 7.91 5.33 -17.24
C LEU A 450 6.56 4.90 -17.81
N ASN A 451 5.94 5.77 -18.62
CA ASN A 451 4.65 5.53 -19.27
C ASN A 451 3.54 5.12 -18.28
N GLY A 452 3.45 5.83 -17.15
CA GLY A 452 2.47 5.56 -16.11
C GLY A 452 2.79 4.36 -15.20
N LYS A 453 3.90 3.64 -15.40
CA LYS A 453 4.29 2.52 -14.53
C LYS A 453 5.44 2.95 -13.62
N LEU A 454 5.31 2.75 -12.31
CA LEU A 454 6.44 2.83 -11.38
C LEU A 454 7.42 1.70 -11.75
N VAL A 455 8.58 2.07 -12.29
CA VAL A 455 9.58 1.12 -12.81
C VAL A 455 10.74 0.93 -11.84
N HIS A 456 10.97 1.90 -10.94
CA HIS A 456 11.99 1.81 -9.91
C HIS A 456 11.63 2.65 -8.69
N GLU A 457 12.04 2.15 -7.54
CA GLU A 457 11.93 2.83 -6.27
C GLU A 457 13.11 2.38 -5.40
N ALA A 458 13.82 3.36 -4.83
CA ALA A 458 14.88 3.13 -3.87
C ALA A 458 14.66 4.15 -2.74
N LEU A 459 14.09 3.70 -1.62
CA LEU A 459 13.75 4.54 -0.46
C LEU A 459 14.87 4.47 0.58
N VAL A 460 16.05 4.91 0.18
CA VAL A 460 17.27 4.83 0.98
C VAL A 460 17.88 6.22 1.10
N ASP A 461 18.28 6.57 2.31
CA ASP A 461 19.11 7.74 2.60
C ASP A 461 20.56 7.41 2.19
N ARG A 462 21.10 8.17 1.23
CA ARG A 462 22.45 7.96 0.69
C ARG A 462 22.99 9.28 0.10
N GLY A 463 24.11 9.21 -0.61
CA GLY A 463 24.60 10.34 -1.39
C GLY A 463 24.87 9.92 -2.83
N ALA A 464 24.63 10.80 -3.81
CA ALA A 464 24.86 10.55 -5.22
C ALA A 464 25.83 11.54 -5.86
N ASN A 465 26.88 10.95 -6.46
CA ASN A 465 27.81 11.68 -7.32
C ASN A 465 27.67 11.27 -8.80
N ASP A 466 26.89 10.22 -9.09
CA ASP A 466 26.57 9.70 -10.42
C ASP A 466 25.38 8.70 -10.31
N TYR A 467 25.08 7.95 -11.37
CA TYR A 467 24.16 6.82 -11.34
C TYR A 467 24.55 5.79 -10.27
N GLN A 468 23.56 5.35 -9.48
CA GLN A 468 23.71 4.32 -8.43
C GLN A 468 22.93 3.05 -8.77
N ASP A 469 21.79 3.19 -9.45
CA ASP A 469 20.88 2.12 -9.79
C ASP A 469 20.76 1.94 -11.31
N ALA A 470 20.50 0.71 -11.74
CA ALA A 470 20.21 0.38 -13.13
C ALA A 470 19.12 -0.70 -13.19
N PHE A 471 18.12 -0.51 -14.03
CA PHE A 471 16.97 -1.43 -14.14
C PHE A 471 16.42 -1.48 -15.57
N PRO A 472 15.94 -2.65 -16.03
CA PRO A 472 15.44 -2.81 -17.38
C PRO A 472 14.12 -2.07 -17.58
N VAL A 473 13.98 -1.42 -18.74
CA VAL A 473 12.76 -0.72 -19.16
C VAL A 473 12.56 -0.83 -20.67
N THR A 474 11.30 -0.73 -21.10
CA THR A 474 10.95 -0.67 -22.53
C THR A 474 10.56 0.76 -22.90
N LEU A 475 11.28 1.37 -23.85
CA LEU A 475 10.80 2.57 -24.53
C LEU A 475 9.88 2.13 -25.67
N LYS A 476 8.62 2.56 -25.65
CA LYS A 476 7.65 2.34 -26.72
C LYS A 476 8.01 3.18 -27.94
N ARG A 477 7.68 2.71 -29.14
CA ARG A 477 7.76 3.57 -30.34
C ARG A 477 6.85 4.78 -30.16
N GLY A 478 7.37 5.99 -30.36
CA GLY A 478 6.59 7.21 -30.17
C GLY A 478 7.01 7.98 -28.92
N THR A 479 6.06 8.70 -28.33
CA THR A 479 6.28 9.49 -27.11
C THR A 479 6.22 8.60 -25.88
N ASN A 480 7.22 8.74 -25.01
CA ASN A 480 7.29 8.11 -23.70
C ASN A 480 7.32 9.22 -22.64
N VAL A 481 6.60 9.02 -21.53
CA VAL A 481 6.59 9.98 -20.41
C VAL A 481 7.45 9.41 -19.29
N LEU A 482 8.43 10.19 -18.83
CA LEU A 482 9.26 9.87 -17.69
C LEU A 482 8.95 10.86 -16.58
N LEU A 483 8.53 10.35 -15.42
CA LEU A 483 8.37 11.11 -14.19
C LEU A 483 9.38 10.58 -13.17
N VAL A 484 10.05 11.49 -12.48
CA VAL A 484 10.93 11.18 -11.35
C VAL A 484 10.48 11.97 -10.13
N ALA A 485 10.62 11.39 -8.95
CA ALA A 485 10.48 12.06 -7.66
C ALA A 485 11.76 11.80 -6.87
N ILE A 486 12.29 12.85 -6.26
CA ILE A 486 13.51 12.83 -5.47
C ILE A 486 13.19 13.49 -4.13
N ASP A 487 13.47 12.84 -3.01
CA ASP A 487 13.43 13.51 -1.70
C ASP A 487 14.81 14.06 -1.32
N ASN A 488 14.78 14.95 -0.33
CA ASN A 488 15.96 15.54 0.30
C ASN A 488 15.72 15.51 1.81
N ASN A 489 16.15 14.44 2.46
CA ASN A 489 15.97 14.14 3.88
C ASN A 489 17.24 14.46 4.72
N GLY A 490 18.29 15.04 4.11
CA GLY A 490 19.58 15.26 4.75
C GLY A 490 20.12 16.70 4.70
N HIS A 491 21.27 16.94 5.33
CA HIS A 491 22.04 18.18 5.23
C HIS A 491 23.18 18.01 4.22
N GLY A 492 23.12 18.68 3.07
CA GLY A 492 24.25 18.65 2.12
C GLY A 492 23.93 19.05 0.69
N GLU A 493 24.63 18.39 -0.23
CA GLU A 493 24.41 18.48 -1.66
C GLU A 493 23.06 17.84 -2.02
N PHE A 494 22.38 18.29 -3.07
CA PHE A 494 21.13 17.68 -3.53
C PHE A 494 21.23 17.43 -5.02
N SER A 495 21.15 16.14 -5.40
CA SER A 495 21.47 15.71 -6.75
C SER A 495 20.52 14.66 -7.31
N GLY A 496 20.45 14.63 -8.64
CA GLY A 496 19.66 13.68 -9.41
C GLY A 496 20.29 13.42 -10.78
N PHE A 497 20.46 12.15 -11.13
CA PHE A 497 21.07 11.71 -12.38
C PHE A 497 20.16 10.70 -13.08
N PHE A 498 19.71 11.01 -14.29
CA PHE A 498 18.79 10.16 -15.04
C PHE A 498 19.27 9.94 -16.46
N GLY A 499 19.22 8.71 -16.95
CA GLY A 499 19.56 8.40 -18.34
C GLY A 499 19.32 6.94 -18.70
N PHE A 500 19.79 6.57 -19.87
CA PHE A 500 19.68 5.19 -20.38
C PHE A 500 21.04 4.65 -20.78
N GLU A 501 21.10 3.36 -21.00
CA GLU A 501 22.21 2.66 -21.64
C GLU A 501 22.64 3.35 -22.95
N ALA A 502 23.95 3.34 -23.19
CA ALA A 502 24.58 3.83 -24.39
C ALA A 502 24.05 3.06 -25.60
N GLY A 503 23.66 3.81 -26.64
CA GLY A 503 23.01 3.23 -27.83
C GLY A 503 21.48 3.22 -27.76
N THR A 504 20.87 3.58 -26.63
CA THR A 504 19.42 3.83 -26.56
C THR A 504 19.06 5.00 -27.45
N ALA A 505 18.21 4.76 -28.45
CA ALA A 505 17.84 5.78 -29.41
C ALA A 505 16.64 6.59 -28.92
N TYR A 506 16.84 7.83 -28.48
CA TYR A 506 15.73 8.72 -28.12
C TYR A 506 16.14 10.20 -28.30
N THR A 507 15.15 11.08 -28.34
CA THR A 507 15.36 12.53 -28.22
C THR A 507 14.45 13.09 -27.14
N VAL A 508 14.93 14.07 -26.36
CA VAL A 508 14.07 14.81 -25.43
C VAL A 508 13.19 15.75 -26.23
N ASN A 509 11.87 15.72 -26.00
CA ASN A 509 10.95 16.65 -26.64
C ASN A 509 10.97 18.01 -25.94
N PRO A 510 10.69 19.10 -26.66
CA PRO A 510 10.35 20.39 -26.06
C PRO A 510 9.14 20.28 -25.11
N THR A 511 9.11 21.11 -24.07
CA THR A 511 8.07 21.19 -23.03
C THR A 511 6.73 21.72 -23.55
N ASP A 512 6.75 22.54 -24.61
CA ASP A 512 5.58 23.12 -25.27
C ASP A 512 4.86 22.13 -26.19
N LYS A 513 5.52 21.00 -26.51
CA LYS A 513 4.96 19.96 -27.38
C LYS A 513 3.85 19.23 -26.63
N ARG A 514 2.63 19.30 -27.17
CA ARG A 514 1.47 18.55 -26.65
C ARG A 514 1.76 17.05 -26.67
N ILE A 515 1.90 16.46 -25.48
CA ILE A 515 2.02 15.02 -25.31
C ILE A 515 0.69 14.39 -25.71
N VAL A 516 0.70 13.59 -26.77
CA VAL A 516 -0.46 12.79 -27.19
C VAL A 516 -0.19 11.36 -26.76
N VAL A 517 -0.74 10.99 -25.61
CA VAL A 517 -0.79 9.59 -25.17
C VAL A 517 -2.12 9.03 -25.64
N ASP A 518 -2.08 7.91 -26.36
CA ASP A 518 -3.28 7.19 -26.78
C ASP A 518 -3.81 6.39 -25.59
N LEU A 519 -4.84 6.91 -24.93
CA LEU A 519 -5.51 6.28 -23.81
C LEU A 519 -6.87 5.76 -24.26
N PRO A 520 -7.32 4.60 -23.76
CA PRO A 520 -8.63 4.07 -24.11
C PRO A 520 -9.72 5.05 -23.70
N PRO A 521 -10.81 5.21 -24.47
CA PRO A 521 -11.94 6.07 -24.07
C PRO A 521 -12.55 5.70 -22.72
N SER A 522 -12.34 4.46 -22.27
CA SER A 522 -12.75 3.93 -20.97
C SER A 522 -11.93 4.43 -19.78
N ASP A 523 -10.73 4.97 -20.01
CA ASP A 523 -9.91 5.67 -19.01
C ASP A 523 -10.38 7.13 -18.98
N VAL A 524 -11.35 7.40 -18.11
CA VAL A 524 -12.10 8.65 -18.04
C VAL A 524 -11.29 9.71 -17.29
N ASN A 525 -10.60 9.30 -16.22
CA ASN A 525 -9.76 10.19 -15.43
C ASN A 525 -8.39 10.46 -16.09
N LYS A 526 -7.97 9.63 -17.06
CA LYS A 526 -6.69 9.70 -17.80
C LYS A 526 -5.47 9.39 -16.95
N ASP A 527 -5.62 8.50 -15.98
CA ASP A 527 -4.53 8.05 -15.12
C ASP A 527 -3.74 6.86 -15.71
N GLY A 528 -4.15 6.37 -16.88
CA GLY A 528 -3.50 5.27 -17.58
C GLY A 528 -4.02 3.89 -17.19
N ARG A 529 -5.00 3.81 -16.28
CA ARG A 529 -5.67 2.59 -15.85
C ARG A 529 -7.17 2.73 -16.09
N VAL A 530 -7.83 1.61 -16.36
CA VAL A 530 -9.29 1.57 -16.34
C VAL A 530 -9.71 0.85 -15.06
N SER A 531 -10.27 1.59 -14.12
CA SER A 531 -10.53 1.16 -12.75
C SER A 531 -11.96 1.47 -12.30
N ILE A 532 -12.26 1.18 -11.02
CA ILE A 532 -13.55 1.54 -10.44
C ILE A 532 -13.74 3.05 -10.35
N LEU A 533 -12.66 3.83 -10.29
CA LEU A 533 -12.69 5.30 -10.31
C LEU A 533 -13.29 5.84 -11.61
N ASP A 534 -12.91 5.27 -12.76
CA ASP A 534 -13.47 5.64 -14.07
C ASP A 534 -14.97 5.36 -14.15
N LEU A 535 -15.38 4.22 -13.59
CA LEU A 535 -16.79 3.82 -13.55
C LEU A 535 -17.60 4.79 -12.69
N ILE A 536 -17.03 5.24 -11.57
CA ILE A 536 -17.65 6.24 -10.70
C ILE A 536 -17.78 7.60 -11.38
N LEU A 537 -16.80 8.04 -12.17
CA LEU A 537 -16.91 9.27 -12.96
C LEU A 537 -18.02 9.21 -14.01
N VAL A 538 -18.18 8.07 -14.69
CA VAL A 538 -19.34 7.86 -15.58
C VAL A 538 -20.65 7.86 -14.78
N ALA A 539 -20.68 7.22 -13.61
CA ALA A 539 -21.87 7.14 -12.77
C ALA A 539 -22.28 8.51 -12.19
N GLN A 540 -21.32 9.40 -11.91
CA GLN A 540 -21.57 10.76 -11.47
C GLN A 540 -22.48 11.50 -12.47
N ASP A 541 -22.22 11.31 -13.76
CA ASP A 541 -22.93 11.98 -14.85
C ASP A 541 -24.13 11.17 -15.39
N PHE A 542 -24.48 10.07 -14.73
CA PHE A 542 -25.54 9.16 -15.17
C PHE A 542 -26.89 9.86 -15.35
N GLY A 543 -27.50 9.66 -16.52
CA GLY A 543 -28.78 10.25 -16.90
C GLY A 543 -28.69 11.63 -17.56
N LYS A 544 -27.48 12.22 -17.68
CA LYS A 544 -27.29 13.46 -18.44
C LYS A 544 -27.49 13.21 -19.94
N THR A 545 -28.19 14.13 -20.60
CA THR A 545 -28.49 14.08 -22.05
C THR A 545 -28.04 15.35 -22.76
N GLY A 546 -27.67 15.27 -24.03
CA GLY A 546 -27.23 16.42 -24.82
C GLY A 546 -25.75 16.78 -24.64
N VAL A 547 -25.00 15.90 -23.99
CA VAL A 547 -23.57 16.04 -23.65
C VAL A 547 -22.72 15.26 -24.64
N ARG A 548 -22.57 15.76 -25.88
CA ARG A 548 -21.64 15.16 -26.85
C ARG A 548 -20.20 15.52 -26.51
N ASN A 549 -19.28 14.57 -26.65
CA ASN A 549 -17.83 14.73 -26.40
C ASN A 549 -17.47 15.07 -24.94
N THR A 550 -18.29 14.65 -23.97
CA THR A 550 -17.88 14.63 -22.57
C THR A 550 -17.11 13.35 -22.28
N ARG A 551 -16.14 13.37 -21.35
CA ARG A 551 -15.31 12.19 -21.05
C ARG A 551 -16.12 11.00 -20.52
N THR A 552 -17.34 11.24 -20.04
CA THR A 552 -18.25 10.25 -19.46
C THR A 552 -19.24 9.65 -20.47
N ASP A 553 -19.36 10.23 -21.67
CA ASP A 553 -20.13 9.68 -22.80
C ASP A 553 -19.19 8.85 -23.69
N ILE A 554 -18.88 7.64 -23.24
CA ILE A 554 -17.83 6.79 -23.81
C ILE A 554 -18.23 6.26 -25.19
N ASN A 555 -19.54 6.10 -25.41
CA ASN A 555 -20.05 5.64 -26.69
C ASN A 555 -20.37 6.77 -27.68
N ASN A 556 -20.25 8.03 -27.26
CA ASN A 556 -20.56 9.23 -28.02
C ASN A 556 -21.99 9.27 -28.60
N ASP A 557 -22.96 8.65 -27.91
CA ASP A 557 -24.36 8.66 -28.30
C ASP A 557 -25.12 9.92 -27.81
N GLY A 558 -24.45 10.75 -27.00
CA GLY A 558 -24.98 11.98 -26.42
C GLY A 558 -25.79 11.77 -25.14
N LYS A 559 -25.76 10.58 -24.53
CA LYS A 559 -26.45 10.23 -23.29
C LYS A 559 -25.54 9.38 -22.40
N VAL A 560 -25.23 9.87 -21.20
CA VAL A 560 -24.50 9.06 -20.21
C VAL A 560 -25.46 8.07 -19.57
N ASN A 561 -25.33 6.79 -19.92
CA ASN A 561 -26.28 5.75 -19.52
C ASN A 561 -25.59 4.41 -19.21
N ILE A 562 -26.40 3.35 -19.07
CA ILE A 562 -25.91 2.03 -18.68
C ILE A 562 -24.92 1.44 -19.68
N LEU A 563 -24.98 1.85 -20.95
CA LEU A 563 -24.05 1.44 -22.00
C LEU A 563 -22.64 2.00 -21.77
N ASP A 564 -22.51 3.22 -21.23
CA ASP A 564 -21.21 3.81 -20.91
C ASP A 564 -20.57 3.12 -19.70
N LEU A 565 -21.36 2.87 -18.64
CA LEU A 565 -20.90 2.09 -17.48
C LEU A 565 -20.43 0.69 -17.90
N THR A 566 -21.16 0.05 -18.82
CA THR A 566 -20.81 -1.29 -19.30
C THR A 566 -19.48 -1.27 -20.07
N ARG A 567 -19.18 -0.22 -20.84
CA ARG A 567 -17.91 -0.10 -21.58
C ARG A 567 -16.70 0.05 -20.66
N VAL A 568 -16.83 0.83 -19.58
CA VAL A 568 -15.78 0.89 -18.56
C VAL A 568 -15.59 -0.48 -17.94
N ALA A 569 -16.67 -1.12 -17.47
CA ALA A 569 -16.60 -2.43 -16.82
C ALA A 569 -16.03 -3.55 -17.74
N GLU A 570 -16.37 -3.53 -19.03
CA GLU A 570 -15.77 -4.42 -20.04
C GLU A 570 -14.25 -4.22 -20.13
N SER A 571 -13.81 -2.97 -20.10
CA SER A 571 -12.39 -2.60 -20.20
C SER A 571 -11.62 -2.90 -18.91
N MET A 572 -12.25 -2.78 -17.73
CA MET A 572 -11.69 -3.19 -16.44
C MET A 572 -11.38 -4.70 -16.42
N ASN A 573 -12.30 -5.54 -16.90
CA ASN A 573 -12.14 -7.00 -16.91
C ASN A 573 -11.21 -7.51 -18.01
N ALA A 574 -11.01 -6.75 -19.08
CA ALA A 574 -10.04 -7.09 -20.12
C ALA A 574 -8.58 -6.98 -19.63
N ALA A 575 -8.33 -6.24 -18.53
CA ALA A 575 -7.00 -6.05 -17.96
C ALA A 575 -6.55 -7.19 -17.02
N THR A 576 -7.44 -8.12 -16.64
CA THR A 576 -7.16 -9.14 -15.61
C THR A 576 -6.80 -10.54 -16.11
N ASP A 577 -6.96 -10.89 -17.39
CA ASP A 577 -6.71 -12.26 -17.87
C ASP A 577 -5.85 -12.35 -19.15
N ALA A 578 -4.61 -12.81 -18.96
CA ALA A 578 -4.02 -13.74 -19.91
C ALA A 578 -4.79 -15.07 -19.79
N ALA A 579 -5.55 -15.41 -20.84
CA ALA A 579 -6.33 -16.63 -21.04
C ALA A 579 -7.65 -16.77 -20.25
N ALA A 580 -8.69 -16.06 -20.71
CA ALA A 580 -10.08 -16.51 -20.57
C ALA A 580 -10.85 -16.30 -21.91
N PRO A 581 -11.85 -17.15 -22.26
CA PRO A 581 -12.48 -17.14 -23.59
C PRO A 581 -13.23 -15.82 -23.89
N PRO A 582 -13.39 -15.45 -25.17
CA PRO A 582 -13.93 -14.14 -25.55
C PRO A 582 -15.41 -14.03 -25.14
N MET A 583 -15.68 -13.29 -24.07
CA MET A 583 -17.03 -12.88 -23.67
C MET A 583 -17.57 -11.79 -24.61
N VAL A 584 -17.92 -12.18 -25.84
CA VAL A 584 -18.69 -11.38 -26.81
C VAL A 584 -20.18 -11.28 -26.40
N ALA A 585 -20.54 -11.66 -25.16
CA ALA A 585 -21.91 -11.79 -24.68
C ALA A 585 -22.34 -10.68 -23.67
N MET A 586 -21.60 -9.58 -23.54
CA MET A 586 -21.94 -8.48 -22.62
C MET A 586 -22.90 -7.41 -23.17
N ARG A 587 -23.50 -7.62 -24.37
CA ARG A 587 -24.42 -6.63 -24.94
C ARG A 587 -25.74 -6.42 -24.19
N ASN A 588 -26.09 -7.24 -23.18
CA ASN A 588 -27.28 -7.04 -22.34
C ASN A 588 -27.22 -7.81 -20.99
N SER A 589 -26.78 -7.15 -19.89
CA SER A 589 -27.45 -7.16 -18.56
C SER A 589 -26.50 -6.79 -17.41
N VAL A 590 -26.39 -5.51 -17.09
CA VAL A 590 -25.90 -5.10 -15.76
C VAL A 590 -26.93 -5.57 -14.72
N SER A 591 -26.50 -6.30 -13.70
CA SER A 591 -27.39 -6.82 -12.64
C SER A 591 -27.25 -6.02 -11.33
N PRO A 592 -28.26 -5.98 -10.45
CA PRO A 592 -28.13 -5.35 -9.14
C PRO A 592 -26.90 -5.84 -8.37
N ALA A 593 -26.65 -7.14 -8.36
CA ALA A 593 -25.49 -7.73 -7.69
C ALA A 593 -24.14 -7.20 -8.22
N MET A 594 -23.99 -7.03 -9.54
CA MET A 594 -22.80 -6.40 -10.12
C MET A 594 -22.64 -4.96 -9.66
N ILE A 595 -23.73 -4.21 -9.61
CA ILE A 595 -23.70 -2.81 -9.14
C ILE A 595 -23.32 -2.76 -7.66
N GLU A 596 -23.84 -3.67 -6.82
CA GLU A 596 -23.42 -3.76 -5.41
C GLU A 596 -21.92 -4.08 -5.30
N THR A 597 -21.38 -4.94 -6.17
CA THR A 597 -19.92 -5.18 -6.24
C THR A 597 -19.16 -3.91 -6.61
N TRP A 598 -19.62 -3.16 -7.62
CA TRP A 598 -19.00 -1.88 -7.99
C TRP A 598 -19.06 -0.85 -6.86
N ILE A 599 -20.20 -0.75 -6.15
CA ILE A 599 -20.34 0.12 -4.98
C ILE A 599 -19.38 -0.32 -3.86
N ALA A 600 -19.26 -1.62 -3.60
CA ALA A 600 -18.34 -2.13 -2.58
C ALA A 600 -16.88 -1.80 -2.91
N LEU A 601 -16.45 -2.02 -4.16
CA LEU A 601 -15.13 -1.64 -4.65
C LEU A 601 -14.89 -0.13 -4.56
N ALA A 602 -15.86 0.68 -5.00
CA ALA A 602 -15.77 2.13 -4.92
C ALA A 602 -15.73 2.65 -3.48
N THR A 603 -16.39 1.98 -2.53
CA THR A 603 -16.40 2.39 -1.12
C THR A 603 -15.02 2.22 -0.48
N VAL A 604 -14.24 1.23 -0.92
CA VAL A 604 -12.84 1.04 -0.47
C VAL A 604 -11.93 2.14 -1.00
N GLU A 605 -12.15 2.60 -2.23
CA GLU A 605 -11.33 3.63 -2.90
C GLU A 605 -11.89 5.06 -2.72
N ASN A 606 -12.80 5.25 -1.77
CA ASN A 606 -13.53 6.50 -1.62
C ASN A 606 -12.62 7.68 -1.23
N ASP A 607 -12.50 8.65 -2.15
CA ASP A 607 -11.70 9.87 -1.98
C ASP A 607 -12.38 10.96 -1.13
N GLY A 608 -13.62 10.72 -0.68
CA GLY A 608 -14.41 11.66 0.14
C GLY A 608 -14.99 12.85 -0.63
N SER A 609 -14.73 12.97 -1.93
CA SER A 609 -15.21 14.08 -2.75
C SER A 609 -16.72 13.99 -3.00
N ARG A 610 -17.35 15.15 -3.13
CA ARG A 610 -18.79 15.23 -3.45
C ARG A 610 -19.12 14.56 -4.79
N ALA A 611 -18.22 14.67 -5.77
CA ALA A 611 -18.35 14.04 -7.08
C ALA A 611 -18.41 12.51 -6.98
N PHE A 612 -17.50 11.94 -6.18
CA PHE A 612 -17.43 10.51 -5.93
C PHE A 612 -18.67 9.98 -5.19
N GLN A 613 -19.12 10.71 -4.17
CA GLN A 613 -20.36 10.40 -3.44
C GLN A 613 -21.60 10.45 -4.34
N GLU A 614 -21.66 11.42 -5.26
CA GLU A 614 -22.74 11.53 -6.25
C GLU A 614 -22.75 10.33 -7.21
N GLY A 615 -21.57 9.87 -7.65
CA GLY A 615 -21.43 8.64 -8.46
C GLY A 615 -21.93 7.39 -7.73
N ILE A 616 -21.52 7.17 -6.47
CA ILE A 616 -22.02 6.07 -5.64
C ILE A 616 -23.54 6.15 -5.49
N ALA A 617 -24.09 7.32 -5.19
CA ALA A 617 -25.52 7.51 -5.00
C ALA A 617 -26.32 7.18 -6.28
N ASN A 618 -25.78 7.51 -7.45
CA ASN A 618 -26.41 7.16 -8.72
C ASN A 618 -26.36 5.65 -9.00
N LEU A 619 -25.25 4.97 -8.69
CA LEU A 619 -25.18 3.50 -8.76
C LEU A 619 -26.19 2.84 -7.81
N GLN A 620 -26.32 3.32 -6.58
CA GLN A 620 -27.31 2.80 -5.62
C GLN A 620 -28.74 2.93 -6.16
N ARG A 621 -29.10 4.09 -6.73
CA ARG A 621 -30.41 4.29 -7.38
C ARG A 621 -30.62 3.34 -8.55
N LEU A 622 -29.58 3.14 -9.37
CA LEU A 622 -29.62 2.21 -10.50
C LEU A 622 -29.81 0.77 -10.01
N SER A 623 -29.10 0.33 -8.97
CA SER A 623 -29.24 -1.00 -8.35
C SER A 623 -30.69 -1.26 -7.93
N VAL A 624 -31.31 -0.32 -7.21
CA VAL A 624 -32.71 -0.42 -6.78
C VAL A 624 -33.65 -0.51 -7.99
N SER A 625 -33.41 0.28 -9.05
CA SER A 625 -34.27 0.29 -10.24
C SER A 625 -34.23 -1.03 -11.03
N LEU A 626 -33.12 -1.78 -10.97
CA LEU A 626 -32.91 -3.02 -11.72
C LEU A 626 -33.40 -4.29 -10.99
N ARG A 627 -33.87 -4.18 -9.74
CA ARG A 627 -34.36 -5.33 -8.98
C ARG A 627 -35.68 -5.87 -9.58
N PRO A 628 -35.79 -7.20 -9.81
CA PRO A 628 -37.06 -7.79 -10.25
C PRO A 628 -38.17 -7.53 -9.24
N LYS A 629 -39.36 -7.15 -9.71
CA LYS A 629 -40.51 -6.90 -8.82
C LYS A 629 -41.18 -8.17 -8.30
N ARG A 630 -40.90 -9.33 -8.92
CA ARG A 630 -41.53 -10.61 -8.59
C ARG A 630 -40.54 -11.76 -8.76
N THR A 631 -40.63 -12.73 -7.87
CA THR A 631 -39.96 -14.03 -8.02
C THR A 631 -40.71 -14.87 -9.06
N VAL A 632 -39.99 -15.43 -10.03
CA VAL A 632 -40.58 -16.28 -11.09
C VAL A 632 -39.58 -17.30 -11.59
N VAL A 633 -40.05 -18.53 -11.86
CA VAL A 633 -39.28 -19.53 -12.62
C VAL A 633 -39.70 -19.52 -14.09
N LEU A 634 -38.73 -19.51 -14.98
CA LEU A 634 -38.91 -19.37 -16.43
C LEU A 634 -38.81 -20.74 -17.13
N ALA A 635 -39.16 -20.80 -18.42
CA ALA A 635 -39.06 -22.02 -19.19
C ALA A 635 -37.58 -22.38 -19.39
N ASN A 636 -37.24 -23.66 -19.21
CA ASN A 636 -35.90 -24.16 -19.45
C ASN A 636 -35.50 -24.01 -20.93
N TYR A 637 -34.21 -23.90 -21.20
CA TYR A 637 -33.66 -23.82 -22.54
C TYR A 637 -32.34 -24.61 -22.62
N PRO A 638 -32.10 -25.37 -23.70
CA PRO A 638 -33.07 -25.72 -24.73
C PRO A 638 -34.23 -26.58 -24.17
N ASN A 639 -35.36 -26.63 -24.90
CA ASN A 639 -36.52 -27.49 -24.60
C ASN A 639 -37.25 -27.85 -25.93
N PRO A 640 -37.26 -29.11 -26.38
CA PRO A 640 -36.61 -30.27 -25.77
C PRO A 640 -35.08 -30.15 -25.72
N PHE A 641 -34.44 -30.94 -24.87
CA PHE A 641 -32.99 -30.93 -24.71
C PHE A 641 -32.36 -32.32 -24.69
N ASN A 642 -31.05 -32.37 -25.00
CA ASN A 642 -30.18 -33.54 -24.92
C ASN A 642 -28.70 -33.11 -24.94
N PRO A 643 -27.86 -33.49 -23.96
CA PRO A 643 -28.21 -34.04 -22.65
C PRO A 643 -28.56 -32.96 -21.61
N GLU A 644 -28.24 -31.69 -21.87
CA GLU A 644 -28.23 -30.63 -20.85
C GLU A 644 -29.24 -29.49 -21.11
N THR A 645 -29.68 -28.85 -20.04
CA THR A 645 -30.56 -27.68 -20.07
C THR A 645 -30.25 -26.73 -18.92
N TRP A 646 -30.60 -25.45 -19.08
CA TRP A 646 -30.62 -24.49 -17.99
C TRP A 646 -32.04 -24.02 -17.72
N ILE A 647 -32.35 -23.83 -16.43
CA ILE A 647 -33.66 -23.42 -15.94
C ILE A 647 -33.56 -22.00 -15.41
N PRO A 648 -34.01 -21.01 -16.19
CA PRO A 648 -33.89 -19.62 -15.82
C PRO A 648 -34.88 -19.22 -14.73
N TYR A 649 -34.54 -18.26 -13.89
CA TYR A 649 -35.43 -17.74 -12.84
C TYR A 649 -35.11 -16.27 -12.49
N GLN A 650 -35.98 -15.64 -11.70
CA GLN A 650 -35.78 -14.30 -11.13
C GLN A 650 -36.20 -14.33 -9.66
N LEU A 651 -35.51 -13.56 -8.82
CA LEU A 651 -35.80 -13.40 -7.39
C LEU A 651 -36.09 -11.92 -7.09
N ALA A 652 -37.19 -11.64 -6.39
CA ALA A 652 -37.51 -10.29 -5.91
C ALA A 652 -36.78 -9.90 -4.61
N SER A 653 -36.45 -10.89 -3.78
CA SER A 653 -35.69 -10.80 -2.52
C SER A 653 -34.57 -11.85 -2.51
N PRO A 654 -33.51 -11.66 -1.71
CA PRO A 654 -32.53 -12.72 -1.45
C PRO A 654 -33.19 -13.92 -0.75
N GLU A 655 -32.98 -15.14 -1.25
CA GLU A 655 -33.65 -16.35 -0.76
C GLU A 655 -32.75 -17.59 -0.85
N GLU A 656 -33.00 -18.61 -0.03
CA GLU A 656 -32.45 -19.95 -0.27
C GLU A 656 -33.19 -20.61 -1.45
N VAL A 657 -32.47 -20.93 -2.52
CA VAL A 657 -33.04 -21.49 -3.75
C VAL A 657 -32.73 -22.97 -3.88
N ARG A 658 -33.79 -23.75 -4.11
CA ARG A 658 -33.71 -25.18 -4.40
C ARG A 658 -34.56 -25.51 -5.61
N LEU A 659 -34.03 -26.33 -6.50
CA LEU A 659 -34.77 -26.85 -7.64
C LEU A 659 -34.86 -28.37 -7.58
N ARG A 660 -36.08 -28.92 -7.64
CA ARG A 660 -36.33 -30.37 -7.62
C ARG A 660 -36.94 -30.82 -8.93
N ILE A 661 -36.41 -31.89 -9.50
CA ILE A 661 -36.80 -32.46 -10.78
C ILE A 661 -37.50 -33.79 -10.54
N TYR A 662 -38.64 -34.00 -11.17
CA TYR A 662 -39.52 -35.15 -11.00
C TYR A 662 -39.84 -35.79 -12.36
N ALA A 663 -39.97 -37.12 -12.36
CA ALA A 663 -40.51 -37.87 -13.48
C ALA A 663 -42.05 -37.70 -13.55
N MET A 664 -42.66 -38.11 -14.66
CA MET A 664 -44.12 -37.99 -14.88
C MET A 664 -44.97 -38.71 -13.82
N ASN A 665 -44.44 -39.76 -13.19
CA ASN A 665 -45.10 -40.51 -12.11
C ASN A 665 -44.89 -39.87 -10.71
N GLY A 666 -44.25 -38.70 -10.63
CA GLY A 666 -44.00 -37.97 -9.38
C GLY A 666 -42.76 -38.42 -8.60
N VAL A 667 -41.98 -39.38 -9.11
CA VAL A 667 -40.72 -39.80 -8.47
C VAL A 667 -39.68 -38.68 -8.59
N LEU A 668 -39.03 -38.33 -7.48
CA LEU A 668 -37.92 -37.37 -7.46
C LEU A 668 -36.71 -37.94 -8.20
N VAL A 669 -36.20 -37.18 -9.16
CA VAL A 669 -35.09 -37.57 -10.05
C VAL A 669 -33.78 -36.90 -9.62
N ARG A 670 -33.84 -35.60 -9.31
CA ARG A 670 -32.65 -34.79 -8.97
C ARG A 670 -33.04 -33.57 -8.14
N THR A 671 -32.18 -33.20 -7.19
CA THR A 671 -32.23 -31.96 -6.43
C THR A 671 -31.00 -31.13 -6.78
N LEU A 672 -31.23 -29.86 -7.14
CA LEU A 672 -30.19 -28.85 -7.33
C LEU A 672 -30.31 -27.86 -6.17
N ASN A 673 -29.38 -27.94 -5.22
CA ASN A 673 -29.26 -26.98 -4.15
C ASN A 673 -28.44 -25.80 -4.66
N LEU A 674 -29.09 -24.69 -5.00
CA LEU A 674 -28.43 -23.47 -5.45
C LEU A 674 -27.98 -22.59 -4.28
N GLY A 675 -28.42 -22.91 -3.06
CA GLY A 675 -28.04 -22.19 -1.85
C GLY A 675 -28.70 -20.81 -1.75
N HIS A 676 -28.16 -19.94 -0.89
CA HIS A 676 -28.64 -18.58 -0.73
C HIS A 676 -28.25 -17.73 -1.96
N GLN A 677 -29.25 -17.17 -2.63
CA GLN A 677 -29.09 -16.40 -3.86
C GLN A 677 -29.63 -14.97 -3.65
N PRO A 678 -28.91 -13.93 -4.06
CA PRO A 678 -29.39 -12.54 -3.94
C PRO A 678 -30.57 -12.23 -4.87
N ALA A 679 -31.31 -11.16 -4.61
CA ALA A 679 -32.34 -10.68 -5.52
C ALA A 679 -31.74 -10.37 -6.91
N GLY A 680 -32.39 -10.83 -8.00
CA GLY A 680 -31.84 -10.63 -9.34
C GLY A 680 -32.40 -11.56 -10.41
N VAL A 681 -31.88 -11.40 -11.63
CA VAL A 681 -32.25 -12.18 -12.82
C VAL A 681 -31.20 -13.27 -13.08
N TYR A 682 -31.63 -14.51 -13.22
CA TYR A 682 -30.82 -15.71 -13.41
C TYR A 682 -31.20 -16.41 -14.71
N GLN A 683 -30.98 -15.75 -15.85
CA GLN A 683 -31.42 -16.25 -17.15
C GLN A 683 -30.32 -16.89 -18.01
N GLN A 684 -29.07 -16.55 -17.76
CA GLN A 684 -27.93 -17.01 -18.55
C GLN A 684 -27.42 -18.37 -18.06
N LYS A 685 -26.80 -19.15 -18.97
CA LYS A 685 -26.33 -20.52 -18.70
C LYS A 685 -25.41 -20.64 -17.47
N ASN A 686 -24.57 -19.63 -17.22
CA ASN A 686 -23.64 -19.59 -16.08
C ASN A 686 -24.28 -19.21 -14.73
N ARG A 687 -25.55 -18.77 -14.73
CA ARG A 687 -26.25 -18.29 -13.52
C ARG A 687 -27.58 -18.99 -13.25
N ALA A 688 -28.23 -19.48 -14.29
CA ALA A 688 -29.46 -20.27 -14.20
C ALA A 688 -29.18 -21.63 -13.54
N ALA A 689 -30.23 -22.33 -13.09
CA ALA A 689 -30.05 -23.68 -12.57
C ALA A 689 -29.64 -24.61 -13.72
N TYR A 690 -28.53 -25.32 -13.59
CA TYR A 690 -28.02 -26.22 -14.62
C TYR A 690 -28.40 -27.68 -14.33
N TRP A 691 -28.88 -28.39 -15.35
CA TRP A 691 -29.09 -29.83 -15.28
C TRP A 691 -28.49 -30.54 -16.49
N ASP A 692 -27.72 -31.59 -16.23
CA ASP A 692 -26.99 -32.42 -17.19
C ASP A 692 -27.80 -33.66 -17.65
N GLY A 693 -29.08 -33.75 -17.28
CA GLY A 693 -29.94 -34.89 -17.62
C GLY A 693 -29.62 -36.15 -16.82
N ARG A 694 -28.98 -36.04 -15.65
CA ARG A 694 -28.67 -37.19 -14.77
C ARG A 694 -29.49 -37.18 -13.47
N ASN A 695 -29.72 -38.37 -12.90
CA ASN A 695 -30.38 -38.53 -11.60
C ASN A 695 -29.42 -38.23 -10.42
N GLU A 696 -29.88 -38.39 -9.17
CA GLU A 696 -29.06 -38.16 -7.96
C GLU A 696 -27.77 -39.01 -7.90
N VAL A 697 -27.78 -40.23 -8.46
CA VAL A 697 -26.61 -41.13 -8.48
C VAL A 697 -25.73 -40.96 -9.72
N GLY A 698 -26.04 -40.00 -10.60
CA GLY A 698 -25.24 -39.65 -11.77
C GLY A 698 -25.56 -40.46 -13.03
N GLU A 699 -26.66 -41.21 -13.07
CA GLU A 699 -27.06 -41.97 -14.25
C GLU A 699 -27.93 -41.13 -15.21
N PRO A 700 -27.75 -41.24 -16.54
CA PRO A 700 -28.58 -40.53 -17.52
C PRO A 700 -30.05 -40.96 -17.46
N VAL A 701 -30.98 -40.02 -17.42
CA VAL A 701 -32.43 -40.32 -17.37
C VAL A 701 -33.00 -40.57 -18.77
N ALA A 702 -34.11 -41.31 -18.90
CA ALA A 702 -34.69 -41.63 -20.21
C ALA A 702 -35.34 -40.42 -20.92
N SER A 703 -35.49 -40.49 -22.25
CA SER A 703 -36.33 -39.53 -23.00
C SER A 703 -37.76 -39.52 -22.44
N GLY A 704 -38.36 -38.34 -22.31
CA GLY A 704 -39.68 -38.22 -21.72
C GLY A 704 -39.98 -36.85 -21.13
N LEU A 705 -41.18 -36.73 -20.57
CA LEU A 705 -41.65 -35.53 -19.89
C LEU A 705 -41.21 -35.53 -18.42
N TYR A 706 -40.62 -34.43 -17.99
CA TYR A 706 -40.21 -34.19 -16.60
C TYR A 706 -40.80 -32.87 -16.10
N PHE A 707 -40.88 -32.73 -14.78
CA PHE A 707 -41.33 -31.52 -14.11
C PHE A 707 -40.23 -31.00 -13.20
N TYR A 708 -40.02 -29.69 -13.18
CA TYR A 708 -39.12 -29.04 -12.22
C TYR A 708 -39.89 -28.06 -11.36
N THR A 709 -39.62 -28.09 -10.07
CA THR A 709 -40.19 -27.21 -9.06
C THR A 709 -39.08 -26.39 -8.44
N LEU A 710 -39.17 -25.06 -8.57
CA LEU A 710 -38.29 -24.12 -7.89
C LEU A 710 -38.96 -23.65 -6.60
N THR A 711 -38.23 -23.75 -5.50
CA THR A 711 -38.60 -23.18 -4.19
C THR A 711 -37.59 -22.10 -3.83
N ALA A 712 -38.07 -20.93 -3.44
CA ALA A 712 -37.28 -19.80 -2.96
C ALA A 712 -38.05 -19.08 -1.85
N GLY A 713 -37.67 -19.30 -0.58
CA GLY A 713 -38.48 -18.89 0.57
C GLY A 713 -39.90 -19.46 0.48
N ASP A 714 -40.92 -18.59 0.59
CA ASP A 714 -42.34 -18.97 0.45
C ASP A 714 -42.79 -19.16 -1.01
N PHE A 715 -41.98 -18.77 -2.00
CA PHE A 715 -42.31 -18.95 -3.40
C PHE A 715 -42.08 -20.40 -3.83
N THR A 716 -43.08 -21.02 -4.44
CA THR A 716 -42.96 -22.32 -5.11
C THR A 716 -43.68 -22.30 -6.45
N ALA A 717 -43.01 -22.76 -7.52
CA ALA A 717 -43.62 -22.89 -8.83
C ALA A 717 -43.06 -24.10 -9.59
N THR A 718 -43.95 -24.79 -10.29
CA THR A 718 -43.63 -25.99 -11.08
C THR A 718 -43.85 -25.74 -12.57
N ARG A 719 -42.93 -26.24 -13.40
CA ARG A 719 -43.05 -26.22 -14.86
C ARG A 719 -42.62 -27.56 -15.45
N LYS A 720 -42.97 -27.79 -16.72
CA LYS A 720 -42.61 -28.99 -17.46
C LYS A 720 -41.41 -28.77 -18.38
N MET A 721 -40.64 -29.83 -18.64
CA MET A 721 -39.56 -29.90 -19.62
C MET A 721 -39.57 -31.24 -20.33
N LEU A 722 -39.03 -31.28 -21.56
CA LEU A 722 -38.98 -32.48 -22.39
C LEU A 722 -37.53 -32.87 -22.68
N ILE A 723 -37.19 -34.14 -22.42
CA ILE A 723 -35.91 -34.75 -22.83
C ILE A 723 -36.15 -35.56 -24.09
N GLN A 724 -35.32 -35.33 -25.11
CA GLN A 724 -35.38 -36.06 -26.38
C GLN A 724 -33.97 -36.52 -26.76
N LYS A 725 -33.60 -37.74 -26.34
CA LYS A 725 -32.32 -38.36 -26.69
C LYS A 725 -32.22 -38.79 -28.15
#